data_AF-A0A363TBG9-F1
#
_entry.id   AF-A0A363TBG9-F1
#
_cell.length_a   1.000
_cell.length_b   1.000
_cell.length_c   1.000
_cell.angle_alpha   90.00
_cell.angle_beta   90.00
_cell.angle_gamma   90.00
#
_symmetry.space_group_name_H-M   'P 1'
#
loop_
_entity.id
_entity.type
_entity.pdbx_description
1 polymer ?
#
loop_
_entity_poly.entity_id
_entity_poly.type
_entity_poly.pdbx_seq_one_letter_code
_entity_poly.pdbx_strand_id
1 'polypeptide(L)'
;MLAEYKPLIGAGEVKGSEVEALQLNKWVRKKLNILQDVSLTFKPGEFIVVVGASGGGKTTLVDAIAGYRPATHGRVFVDGIDVYRNVDSMRGKVGYVPQRDIIHMELTVYQALEFSARLRLPPHTTRAERKERIHEVLEELGLENHQDMRISELSGGQQKRVSIGVELLTRPGLFFLDEPTSGLDPGNETAFMYLMRRLADQGRTVVMISHTTKNVMLADKVLFMGRGGYMAWFGPPAEAMTYFAQFRTKRQFGDGEMQFDEIYAILDDPELGDAKDWADRFQESQAYRQYVLEPLQPRQELLEKEKTRARLSRRSAETRQYQEDRKRARKNRISGLRQFIILSVRNLTILGRDRSSLILMLLIAPIVGTLDLFLAPLLGKNVFSYENGSAVNASVIFYLWSIYSLLVGGLSQMREFVKEASIYKRERLVNLRIFPYVASKVWVALILALYHALAFTLIRYLAFNMPGGLSEFIQVYVTLLLGTITGMMIGLMASAISNNQSTTPLIMILLTVPMYMFSGALAPIPEYLSVWASTRWSYEALMGIAGIGSDVSRDPCWQLPADLRDGMSLDDKEFFQCNCMGLDMFSKDSCDFPGVGAYYTSELNQDPPASPAALPDAPPEPLFPDPPDPPADVSNQVVVVQYLDALKKYQEDVTDIQDDYRNQVDIYQTMAEIYQNDMIQYQEDLAKYTVRRVSAVSGAEGVIDSVVDRWSWAFVNKRDPKAYLPWLYQVWAAQVILMLLYFVVILILIKRKDSQ
;
A
#
# COMPACT_ATOMS: atom_id res chain seq x y z
N MET A 1 22.59 50.44 1.97
CA MET A 1 23.07 50.70 0.59
C MET A 1 21.87 50.57 -0.34
N LEU A 2 21.20 51.68 -0.62
CA LEU A 2 20.13 51.77 -1.61
C LEU A 2 20.76 52.36 -2.87
N ALA A 3 21.13 51.51 -3.82
CA ALA A 3 21.64 51.94 -5.11
C ALA A 3 20.44 52.24 -6.03
N GLU A 4 20.45 53.42 -6.66
CA GLU A 4 19.58 53.78 -7.77
C GLU A 4 19.60 52.68 -8.83
N TYR A 5 18.42 52.15 -9.18
CA TYR A 5 18.29 51.11 -10.20
C TYR A 5 17.49 51.65 -11.39
N LYS A 6 18.15 51.61 -12.55
CA LYS A 6 17.60 51.88 -13.88
C LYS A 6 16.72 50.69 -14.32
N PRO A 7 15.53 50.90 -14.88
CA PRO A 7 14.71 49.81 -15.38
C PRO A 7 15.40 49.15 -16.57
N LEU A 8 15.85 47.91 -16.41
CA LEU A 8 16.29 47.04 -17.51
C LEU A 8 15.04 46.58 -18.26
N ILE A 9 14.66 47.34 -19.28
CA ILE A 9 13.66 46.93 -20.28
C ILE A 9 14.37 45.99 -21.25
N GLY A 10 14.10 44.69 -21.15
CA GLY A 10 14.61 43.68 -22.08
C GLY A 10 13.86 42.35 -21.98
N ALA A 11 13.26 41.95 -23.10
CA ALA A 11 12.72 40.61 -23.43
C ALA A 11 11.34 40.21 -22.84
N GLY A 12 10.28 40.77 -23.46
CA GLY A 12 8.90 40.28 -23.37
C GLY A 12 8.09 41.03 -22.32
N GLU A 13 7.49 42.17 -22.69
CA GLU A 13 6.60 42.94 -21.81
C GLU A 13 5.51 42.02 -21.23
N VAL A 14 5.59 41.74 -19.93
CA VAL A 14 4.52 41.06 -19.21
C VAL A 14 3.39 42.09 -19.08
N LYS A 15 2.44 42.03 -20.00
CA LYS A 15 1.26 42.87 -19.94
C LYS A 15 0.39 42.42 -18.77
N GLY A 16 0.24 43.28 -17.76
CA GLY A 16 -0.67 43.05 -16.64
C GLY A 16 -2.09 42.83 -17.12
N SER A 17 -2.83 42.04 -16.36
CA SER A 17 -4.23 41.77 -16.69
C SER A 17 -5.14 42.74 -15.98
N GLU A 18 -6.15 43.21 -16.70
CA GLU A 18 -7.27 43.95 -16.13
C GLU A 18 -8.26 42.96 -15.51
N VAL A 19 -8.77 43.28 -14.32
CA VAL A 19 -9.74 42.46 -13.59
C VAL A 19 -10.98 43.28 -13.30
N GLU A 20 -12.14 42.76 -13.67
CA GLU A 20 -13.43 43.39 -13.43
C GLU A 20 -14.31 42.43 -12.62
N ALA A 21 -14.58 42.77 -11.36
CA ALA A 21 -15.46 42.01 -10.48
C ALA A 21 -16.79 42.75 -10.33
N LEU A 22 -17.89 42.05 -10.57
CA LEU A 22 -19.24 42.62 -10.58
C LEU A 22 -20.16 41.85 -9.63
N GLN A 23 -20.68 42.56 -8.63
CA GLN A 23 -21.76 42.14 -7.75
C GLN A 23 -21.51 40.79 -7.05
N LEU A 24 -20.30 40.59 -6.57
CA LEU A 24 -19.88 39.31 -6.00
C LEU A 24 -20.59 39.03 -4.67
N ASN A 25 -21.30 37.91 -4.61
CA ASN A 25 -21.94 37.41 -3.41
C ASN A 25 -21.59 35.94 -3.16
N LYS A 26 -21.25 35.56 -1.93
CA LYS A 26 -20.83 34.20 -1.58
C LYS A 26 -21.59 33.65 -0.38
N TRP A 27 -22.52 32.74 -0.64
CA TRP A 27 -23.28 32.05 0.39
C TRP A 27 -22.62 30.72 0.75
N VAL A 28 -22.28 30.52 2.02
CA VAL A 28 -21.74 29.24 2.53
C VAL A 28 -22.87 28.35 3.06
N ARG A 29 -23.93 28.98 3.57
CA ARG A 29 -25.16 28.32 4.04
C ARG A 29 -26.34 29.17 3.60
N LYS A 30 -27.57 28.62 3.62
CA LYS A 30 -28.80 29.34 3.21
C LYS A 30 -28.98 30.72 3.86
N LYS A 31 -28.43 30.95 5.06
CA LYS A 31 -28.55 32.20 5.82
C LYS A 31 -27.24 32.95 6.03
N LEU A 32 -26.12 32.46 5.48
CA LEU A 32 -24.80 33.05 5.72
C LEU A 32 -24.14 33.44 4.40
N ASN A 33 -24.25 34.73 4.06
CA ASN A 33 -23.49 35.38 3.00
C ASN A 33 -22.21 35.97 3.59
N ILE A 34 -21.07 35.71 2.97
CA ILE A 34 -19.74 36.14 3.43
C ILE A 34 -19.04 37.10 2.45
N LEU A 35 -19.72 37.48 1.37
CA LEU A 35 -19.35 38.58 0.46
C LEU A 35 -20.63 39.30 0.06
N GLN A 36 -20.70 40.61 0.21
CA GLN A 36 -21.93 41.39 0.10
C GLN A 36 -21.81 42.38 -1.06
N ASP A 37 -22.30 41.98 -2.23
CA ASP A 37 -22.38 42.79 -3.44
C ASP A 37 -21.08 43.54 -3.82
N VAL A 38 -19.93 42.85 -3.72
CA VAL A 38 -18.63 43.48 -3.96
C VAL A 38 -18.39 43.68 -5.45
N SER A 39 -18.17 44.93 -5.87
CA SER A 39 -17.78 45.30 -7.24
C SER A 39 -16.51 46.13 -7.21
N LEU A 40 -15.53 45.80 -8.06
CA LEU A 40 -14.23 46.48 -8.11
C LEU A 40 -13.50 46.23 -9.44
N THR A 41 -12.47 47.02 -9.72
CA THR A 41 -11.57 46.82 -10.86
C THR A 41 -10.10 46.91 -10.45
N PHE A 42 -9.26 46.04 -11.02
CA PHE A 42 -7.79 46.14 -10.93
C PHE A 42 -7.24 46.45 -12.31
N LYS A 43 -6.45 47.53 -12.44
CA LYS A 43 -5.84 47.89 -13.72
C LYS A 43 -4.50 47.17 -13.90
N PRO A 44 -4.04 46.95 -15.15
CA PRO A 44 -2.72 46.41 -15.45
C PRO A 44 -1.60 47.16 -14.72
N GLY A 45 -0.69 46.42 -14.06
CA GLY A 45 0.48 46.99 -13.39
C GLY A 45 0.21 47.59 -12.00
N GLU A 46 -1.04 47.53 -11.51
CA GLU A 46 -1.36 47.99 -10.16
C GLU A 46 -0.91 46.98 -9.09
N PHE A 47 -0.38 47.50 -7.99
CA PHE A 47 -0.20 46.77 -6.73
C PHE A 47 -1.35 47.11 -5.78
N ILE A 48 -2.20 46.12 -5.50
CA ILE A 48 -3.37 46.24 -4.64
C ILE A 48 -3.13 45.47 -3.35
N VAL A 49 -3.42 46.10 -2.21
CA VAL A 49 -3.39 45.45 -0.90
C VAL A 49 -4.79 45.30 -0.35
N VAL A 50 -5.15 44.10 0.09
CA VAL A 50 -6.44 43.77 0.71
C VAL A 50 -6.26 43.61 2.22
N VAL A 51 -6.90 44.49 2.98
CA VAL A 51 -6.82 44.61 4.44
C VAL A 51 -8.21 44.53 5.06
N GLY A 52 -8.28 44.39 6.38
CA GLY A 52 -9.54 44.31 7.11
C GLY A 52 -9.52 43.25 8.21
N ALA A 53 -10.55 43.25 9.05
CA ALA A 53 -10.62 42.37 10.21
C ALA A 53 -10.60 40.88 9.84
N SER A 54 -10.25 40.02 10.81
CA SER A 54 -10.44 38.58 10.67
C SER A 54 -11.92 38.26 10.46
N GLY A 55 -12.23 37.39 9.49
CA GLY A 55 -13.62 37.12 9.09
C GLY A 55 -14.27 38.18 8.18
N GLY A 56 -13.52 39.17 7.69
CA GLY A 56 -14.01 40.16 6.70
C GLY A 56 -14.19 39.62 5.27
N GLY A 57 -13.87 38.35 5.02
CA GLY A 57 -14.04 37.75 3.68
C GLY A 57 -12.91 38.01 2.68
N LYS A 58 -11.74 38.51 3.12
CA LYS A 58 -10.57 38.81 2.27
C LYS A 58 -10.15 37.63 1.37
N THR A 59 -9.81 36.49 1.98
CA THR A 59 -9.44 35.26 1.25
C THR A 59 -10.59 34.77 0.37
N THR A 60 -11.84 34.87 0.84
CA THR A 60 -13.01 34.49 0.05
C THR A 60 -13.15 35.34 -1.21
N LEU A 61 -12.92 36.65 -1.11
CA LEU A 61 -12.98 37.57 -2.24
C LEU A 61 -11.89 37.24 -3.26
N VAL A 62 -10.65 37.08 -2.79
CA VAL A 62 -9.53 36.75 -3.68
C VAL A 62 -9.72 35.37 -4.33
N ASP A 63 -10.16 34.36 -3.58
CA ASP A 63 -10.50 33.03 -4.13
C ASP A 63 -11.63 33.12 -5.17
N ALA A 64 -12.60 34.01 -4.97
CA ALA A 64 -13.70 34.25 -5.89
C ALA A 64 -13.23 34.98 -7.15
N ILE A 65 -12.33 35.96 -7.05
CA ILE A 65 -11.79 36.67 -8.21
C ILE A 65 -10.85 35.76 -9.02
N ALA A 66 -9.97 35.01 -8.35
CA ALA A 66 -9.04 34.09 -9.00
C ALA A 66 -9.74 32.86 -9.62
N GLY A 67 -11.01 32.61 -9.29
CA GLY A 67 -11.80 31.49 -9.81
C GLY A 67 -11.58 30.15 -9.10
N TYR A 68 -10.82 30.13 -7.99
CA TYR A 68 -10.62 28.92 -7.17
C TYR A 68 -11.88 28.53 -6.41
N ARG A 69 -12.59 29.51 -5.86
CA ARG A 69 -13.89 29.32 -5.21
C ARG A 69 -14.87 30.36 -5.75
N PRO A 70 -15.51 30.11 -6.90
CA PRO A 70 -16.42 31.05 -7.53
C PRO A 70 -17.47 31.62 -6.56
N ALA A 71 -17.83 32.89 -6.74
CA ALA A 71 -18.94 33.49 -6.04
C ALA A 71 -20.26 32.75 -6.36
N THR A 72 -21.22 32.78 -5.43
CA THR A 72 -22.57 32.23 -5.64
C THR A 72 -23.33 33.06 -6.67
N HIS A 73 -23.18 34.38 -6.62
CA HIS A 73 -23.70 35.33 -7.61
C HIS A 73 -22.63 36.36 -7.98
N GLY A 74 -22.82 37.02 -9.11
CA GLY A 74 -21.85 37.96 -9.68
C GLY A 74 -21.03 37.34 -10.81
N ARG A 75 -20.19 38.16 -11.44
CA ARG A 75 -19.28 37.73 -12.52
C ARG A 75 -17.92 38.37 -12.33
N VAL A 76 -16.88 37.62 -12.73
CA VAL A 76 -15.50 38.11 -12.75
C VAL A 76 -14.96 37.96 -14.16
N PHE A 77 -14.36 39.02 -14.65
CA PHE A 77 -13.70 39.04 -15.95
C PHE A 77 -12.22 39.38 -15.79
N VAL A 78 -11.39 38.72 -16.59
CA VAL A 78 -9.97 39.03 -16.69
C VAL A 78 -9.64 39.21 -18.18
N ASP A 79 -9.15 40.39 -18.55
CA ASP A 79 -8.89 40.80 -19.94
C ASP A 79 -10.08 40.50 -20.88
N GLY A 80 -11.30 40.81 -20.43
CA GLY A 80 -12.50 40.55 -21.20
C GLY A 80 -13.14 39.16 -20.98
N ILE A 81 -12.40 38.18 -20.46
CA ILE A 81 -12.82 36.76 -20.38
C ILE A 81 -13.51 36.46 -19.05
N ASP A 82 -14.73 35.90 -19.10
CA ASP A 82 -15.46 35.43 -17.91
C ASP A 82 -14.73 34.24 -17.25
N VAL A 83 -14.19 34.47 -16.05
CA VAL A 83 -13.37 33.49 -15.31
C VAL A 83 -14.18 32.24 -14.95
N TYR A 84 -15.43 32.39 -14.52
CA TYR A 84 -16.25 31.28 -14.04
C TYR A 84 -16.69 30.34 -15.17
N ARG A 85 -16.86 30.87 -16.38
CA ARG A 85 -17.17 30.07 -17.58
C ARG A 85 -15.93 29.49 -18.26
N ASN A 86 -14.75 30.05 -17.97
CA ASN A 86 -13.50 29.75 -18.67
C ASN A 86 -12.35 29.39 -17.74
N VAL A 87 -12.63 28.73 -16.61
CA VAL A 87 -11.62 28.37 -15.60
C VAL A 87 -10.41 27.67 -16.23
N ASP A 88 -10.63 26.80 -17.22
CA ASP A 88 -9.57 26.06 -17.93
C ASP A 88 -8.62 26.95 -18.76
N SER A 89 -9.08 28.07 -19.32
CA SER A 89 -8.23 28.99 -20.10
C SER A 89 -7.56 30.06 -19.23
N MET A 90 -8.04 30.24 -18.00
CA MET A 90 -7.43 31.13 -17.01
C MET A 90 -6.21 30.49 -16.34
N ARG A 91 -6.08 29.15 -16.41
CA ARG A 91 -4.96 28.40 -15.83
C ARG A 91 -3.64 28.84 -16.47
N GLY A 92 -2.70 29.31 -15.65
CA GLY A 92 -1.39 29.80 -16.08
C GLY A 92 -1.32 31.30 -16.39
N LYS A 93 -2.46 31.98 -16.58
CA LYS A 93 -2.54 33.45 -16.67
C LYS A 93 -2.60 34.10 -15.29
N VAL A 94 -3.23 33.41 -14.35
CA VAL A 94 -3.36 33.79 -12.95
C VAL A 94 -2.36 32.98 -12.12
N GLY A 95 -1.47 33.65 -11.39
CA GLY A 95 -0.64 33.04 -10.36
C GLY A 95 -1.26 33.26 -8.99
N TYR A 96 -1.18 32.26 -8.11
CA TYR A 96 -1.75 32.35 -6.77
C TYR A 96 -0.84 31.69 -5.74
N VAL A 97 -0.47 32.47 -4.73
CA VAL A 97 0.38 32.05 -3.63
C VAL A 97 -0.47 31.94 -2.36
N PRO A 98 -0.73 30.73 -1.86
CA PRO A 98 -1.49 30.55 -0.64
C PRO A 98 -0.73 31.01 0.61
N GLN A 99 -1.46 31.14 1.72
CA GLN A 99 -0.91 31.47 3.04
C GLN A 99 0.22 30.53 3.46
N ARG A 100 -0.02 29.22 3.40
CA ARG A 100 1.01 28.20 3.72
C ARG A 100 1.92 27.95 2.52
N ASP A 101 3.21 27.76 2.78
CA ASP A 101 4.16 27.42 1.73
C ASP A 101 4.09 25.94 1.39
N ILE A 102 3.50 25.67 0.22
CA ILE A 102 3.25 24.33 -0.29
C ILE A 102 4.42 23.96 -1.21
N ILE A 103 5.59 23.64 -0.68
CA ILE A 103 6.78 23.28 -1.50
C ILE A 103 7.45 22.02 -0.95
N HIS A 104 8.11 21.27 -1.83
CA HIS A 104 8.87 20.08 -1.42
C HIS A 104 10.19 20.53 -0.75
N MET A 105 10.26 20.38 0.56
CA MET A 105 11.38 20.87 1.37
C MET A 105 12.68 20.10 1.12
N GLU A 106 12.58 18.86 0.63
CA GLU A 106 13.70 17.96 0.36
C GLU A 106 14.48 18.32 -0.91
N LEU A 107 13.90 19.12 -1.80
CA LEU A 107 14.52 19.52 -3.07
C LEU A 107 15.38 20.78 -2.90
N THR A 108 16.33 20.96 -3.84
CA THR A 108 16.99 22.27 -3.97
C THR A 108 16.05 23.29 -4.64
N VAL A 109 16.35 24.58 -4.48
CA VAL A 109 15.57 25.66 -5.11
C VAL A 109 15.47 25.45 -6.63
N TYR A 110 16.60 25.20 -7.29
CA TYR A 110 16.62 24.94 -8.73
C TYR A 110 15.80 23.70 -9.11
N GLN A 111 15.90 22.61 -8.33
CA GLN A 111 15.14 21.39 -8.61
C GLN A 111 13.63 21.61 -8.49
N ALA A 112 13.18 22.34 -7.46
CA ALA A 112 11.77 22.66 -7.28
C ALA A 112 11.22 23.49 -8.45
N LEU A 113 11.97 24.51 -8.89
CA LEU A 113 11.62 25.32 -10.05
C LEU A 113 11.64 24.50 -11.35
N GLU A 114 12.65 23.64 -11.56
CA GLU A 114 12.77 22.78 -12.74
C GLU A 114 11.61 21.77 -12.85
N PHE A 115 11.23 21.10 -11.75
CA PHE A 115 10.09 20.18 -11.77
C PHE A 115 8.77 20.92 -12.01
N SER A 116 8.57 22.07 -11.37
CA SER A 116 7.39 22.91 -11.61
C SER A 116 7.33 23.37 -13.06
N ALA A 117 8.45 23.86 -13.60
CA ALA A 117 8.56 24.33 -14.97
C ALA A 117 8.27 23.23 -15.99
N ARG A 118 8.76 21.99 -15.76
CA ARG A 118 8.44 20.84 -16.60
C ARG A 118 6.95 20.46 -16.61
N LEU A 119 6.21 20.78 -15.54
CA LEU A 119 4.78 20.47 -15.40
C LEU A 119 3.87 21.62 -15.84
N ARG A 120 4.36 22.87 -15.78
CA ARG A 120 3.57 24.08 -16.02
C ARG A 120 3.85 24.76 -17.35
N LEU A 121 5.09 24.73 -17.84
CA LEU A 121 5.44 25.35 -19.13
C LEU A 121 4.90 24.51 -20.29
N PRO A 122 4.67 25.15 -21.46
CA PRO A 122 4.23 24.45 -22.66
C PRO A 122 5.12 23.23 -22.98
N PRO A 123 4.54 22.12 -23.50
CA PRO A 123 5.30 20.90 -23.76
C PRO A 123 6.43 21.09 -24.78
N HIS A 124 6.33 22.10 -25.65
CA HIS A 124 7.34 22.41 -26.67
C HIS A 124 8.51 23.25 -26.15
N THR A 125 8.47 23.73 -24.90
CA THR A 125 9.56 24.50 -24.30
C THR A 125 10.83 23.65 -24.21
N THR A 126 11.92 24.15 -24.80
CA THR A 126 13.20 23.43 -24.83
C THR A 126 13.85 23.38 -23.45
N ARG A 127 14.89 22.55 -23.28
CA ARG A 127 15.66 22.54 -22.02
C ARG A 127 16.38 23.87 -21.77
N ALA A 128 16.87 24.52 -22.83
CA ALA A 128 17.58 25.79 -22.76
C ALA A 128 16.64 26.92 -22.34
N GLU A 129 15.51 27.09 -23.04
CA GLU A 129 14.48 28.09 -22.71
C GLU A 129 13.96 27.93 -21.28
N ARG A 130 13.77 26.68 -20.82
CA ARG A 130 13.32 26.43 -19.46
C ARG A 130 14.39 26.83 -18.43
N LYS A 131 15.66 26.51 -18.69
CA LYS A 131 16.77 26.88 -17.81
C LYS A 131 16.91 28.40 -17.72
N GLU A 132 16.83 29.08 -18.86
CA GLU A 132 16.81 30.55 -18.93
C GLU A 132 15.65 31.13 -18.13
N ARG A 133 14.44 30.61 -18.30
CA ARG A 133 13.27 31.05 -17.52
C ARG A 133 13.44 30.84 -16.02
N ILE A 134 14.07 29.74 -15.60
CA ILE A 134 14.35 29.49 -14.17
C ILE A 134 15.36 30.50 -13.65
N HIS A 135 16.40 30.82 -14.43
CA HIS A 135 17.41 31.80 -14.05
C HIS A 135 16.82 33.21 -13.91
N GLU A 136 15.98 33.64 -14.87
CA GLU A 136 15.22 34.90 -14.76
C GLU A 136 14.42 34.97 -13.46
N VAL A 137 13.72 33.88 -13.08
CA VAL A 137 12.94 33.83 -11.83
C VAL A 137 13.84 33.86 -10.59
N LEU A 138 15.00 33.22 -10.63
CA LEU A 138 15.98 33.29 -9.52
C LEU A 138 16.51 34.71 -9.34
N GLU A 139 16.80 35.42 -10.42
CA GLU A 139 17.25 36.82 -10.41
C GLU A 139 16.14 37.75 -9.90
N GLU A 140 14.91 37.63 -10.43
CA GLU A 140 13.73 38.42 -9.99
C GLU A 140 13.52 38.32 -8.47
N LEU A 141 13.80 37.16 -7.87
CA LEU A 141 13.61 36.89 -6.45
C LEU A 141 14.86 37.08 -5.58
N GLY A 142 16.02 37.34 -6.18
CA GLY A 142 17.31 37.42 -5.50
C GLY A 142 17.70 36.10 -4.82
N LEU A 143 17.50 34.97 -5.50
CA LEU A 143 17.77 33.61 -5.01
C LEU A 143 18.93 32.91 -5.75
N GLU A 144 19.67 33.60 -6.61
CA GLU A 144 20.75 33.04 -7.44
C GLU A 144 21.81 32.30 -6.61
N ASN A 145 22.27 32.93 -5.53
CA ASN A 145 23.28 32.38 -4.62
C ASN A 145 22.76 31.20 -3.77
N HIS A 146 21.45 30.92 -3.81
CA HIS A 146 20.79 29.88 -3.02
C HIS A 146 20.21 28.75 -3.90
N GLN A 147 20.46 28.77 -5.22
CA GLN A 147 19.81 27.85 -6.17
C GLN A 147 20.07 26.36 -5.88
N ASP A 148 21.24 26.04 -5.32
CA ASP A 148 21.66 24.66 -5.00
C ASP A 148 21.42 24.26 -3.54
N MET A 149 20.99 25.20 -2.69
CA MET A 149 20.64 24.91 -1.30
C MET A 149 19.31 24.16 -1.21
N ARG A 150 19.18 23.29 -0.20
CA ARG A 150 17.89 22.63 0.06
C ARG A 150 16.91 23.65 0.60
N ILE A 151 15.66 23.55 0.20
CA ILE A 151 14.62 24.49 0.64
C ILE A 151 14.46 24.44 2.17
N SER A 152 14.62 23.26 2.79
CA SER A 152 14.61 23.10 4.26
C SER A 152 15.70 23.89 5.00
N GLU A 153 16.78 24.29 4.33
CA GLU A 153 17.93 25.02 4.91
C GLU A 153 17.80 26.55 4.77
N LEU A 154 16.78 27.02 4.03
CA LEU A 154 16.56 28.44 3.79
C LEU A 154 15.82 29.12 4.95
N SER A 155 15.98 30.44 5.09
CA SER A 155 15.15 31.23 6.00
C SER A 155 13.68 31.24 5.57
N GLY A 156 12.74 31.50 6.48
CA GLY A 156 11.31 31.54 6.16
C GLY A 156 10.99 32.52 5.02
N GLY A 157 11.62 33.70 5.00
CA GLY A 157 11.48 34.67 3.91
C GLY A 157 12.00 34.17 2.57
N GLN A 158 13.11 33.44 2.56
CA GLN A 158 13.65 32.81 1.34
C GLN A 158 12.75 31.66 0.86
N GLN A 159 12.24 30.81 1.75
CA GLN A 159 11.28 29.75 1.41
C GLN A 159 10.02 30.35 0.77
N LYS A 160 9.53 31.48 1.30
CA LYS A 160 8.38 32.20 0.74
C LYS A 160 8.65 32.69 -0.69
N ARG A 161 9.84 33.23 -0.94
CA ARG A 161 10.27 33.62 -2.30
C ARG A 161 10.33 32.43 -3.24
N VAL A 162 10.80 31.25 -2.80
CA VAL A 162 10.76 30.03 -3.63
C VAL A 162 9.32 29.65 -4.01
N SER A 163 8.39 29.71 -3.05
CA SER A 163 6.96 29.46 -3.29
C SER A 163 6.37 30.40 -4.35
N ILE A 164 6.77 31.68 -4.35
CA ILE A 164 6.44 32.67 -5.37
C ILE A 164 7.06 32.31 -6.71
N GLY A 165 8.33 31.91 -6.73
CA GLY A 165 9.04 31.55 -7.95
C GLY A 165 8.36 30.43 -8.73
N VAL A 166 7.82 29.44 -8.03
CA VAL A 166 7.02 28.35 -8.63
C VAL A 166 5.83 28.88 -9.44
N GLU A 167 5.20 29.95 -8.99
CA GLU A 167 4.08 30.60 -9.68
C GLU A 167 4.54 31.57 -10.77
N LEU A 168 5.67 32.27 -10.56
CA LEU A 168 6.22 33.20 -11.54
C LEU A 168 6.72 32.52 -12.81
N LEU A 169 7.07 31.22 -12.78
CA LEU A 169 7.56 30.49 -13.96
C LEU A 169 6.69 30.68 -15.21
N THR A 170 5.36 30.78 -15.06
CA THR A 170 4.43 30.94 -16.20
C THR A 170 4.22 32.39 -16.65
N ARG A 171 4.98 33.36 -16.11
CA ARG A 171 4.82 34.81 -16.36
C ARG A 171 3.35 35.26 -16.19
N PRO A 172 2.74 35.03 -15.02
CA PRO A 172 1.34 35.41 -14.83
C PRO A 172 1.17 36.93 -14.93
N GLY A 173 0.16 37.38 -15.70
CA GLY A 173 -0.20 38.80 -15.80
C GLY A 173 -1.01 39.29 -14.60
N LEU A 174 -1.66 38.36 -13.89
CA LEU A 174 -2.39 38.59 -12.64
C LEU A 174 -1.83 37.70 -11.54
N PHE A 175 -1.47 38.30 -10.41
CA PHE A 175 -0.76 37.62 -9.34
C PHE A 175 -1.41 37.86 -7.98
N PHE A 176 -1.94 36.81 -7.36
CA PHE A 176 -2.58 36.86 -6.05
C PHE A 176 -1.68 36.27 -4.97
N LEU A 177 -1.63 36.92 -3.80
CA LEU A 177 -0.94 36.42 -2.63
C LEU A 177 -1.85 36.50 -1.40
N ASP A 178 -2.03 35.39 -0.71
CA ASP A 178 -2.82 35.32 0.52
C ASP A 178 -1.90 35.36 1.74
N GLU A 179 -1.90 36.46 2.48
CA GLU A 179 -1.11 36.70 3.71
C GLU A 179 0.37 36.29 3.61
N PRO A 180 1.11 36.71 2.57
CA PRO A 180 2.43 36.17 2.32
C PRO A 180 3.49 36.66 3.31
N THR A 181 3.20 37.69 4.10
CA THR A 181 4.09 38.28 5.11
C THR A 181 3.93 37.65 6.50
N SER A 182 2.97 36.75 6.68
CA SER A 182 2.71 36.11 7.97
C SER A 182 3.92 35.26 8.42
N GLY A 183 4.41 35.50 9.63
CA GLY A 183 5.55 34.77 10.20
C GLY A 183 6.93 35.24 9.72
N LEU A 184 7.02 36.33 8.96
CA LEU A 184 8.28 36.99 8.64
C LEU A 184 8.67 38.01 9.71
N ASP A 185 9.97 38.21 9.91
CA ASP A 185 10.46 39.35 10.69
C ASP A 185 10.22 40.68 9.95
N PRO A 186 10.15 41.82 10.66
CA PRO A 186 9.81 43.11 10.06
C PRO A 186 10.73 43.56 8.91
N GLY A 187 12.01 43.16 8.94
CA GLY A 187 12.98 43.49 7.89
C GLY A 187 12.66 42.72 6.60
N ASN A 188 12.45 41.41 6.71
CA ASN A 188 12.06 40.57 5.58
C ASN A 188 10.67 40.92 5.03
N GLU A 189 9.72 41.30 5.89
CA GLU A 189 8.40 41.81 5.49
C GLU A 189 8.52 43.05 4.59
N THR A 190 9.36 44.01 4.98
CA THR A 190 9.57 45.23 4.21
C THR A 190 10.20 44.93 2.85
N ALA A 191 11.24 44.09 2.83
CA ALA A 191 11.87 43.64 1.58
C ALA A 191 10.87 42.90 0.67
N PHE A 192 9.92 42.16 1.26
CA PHE A 192 8.87 41.46 0.54
C PHE A 192 7.89 42.44 -0.15
N MET A 193 7.48 43.49 0.55
CA MET A 193 6.59 44.52 -0.02
C MET A 193 7.24 45.27 -1.19
N TYR A 194 8.53 45.61 -1.08
CA TYR A 194 9.29 46.18 -2.19
C TYR A 194 9.43 45.23 -3.38
N LEU A 195 9.54 43.92 -3.14
CA LEU A 195 9.53 42.93 -4.20
C LEU A 195 8.18 42.91 -4.93
N MET A 196 7.05 42.94 -4.20
CA MET A 196 5.72 42.99 -4.82
C MET A 196 5.52 44.26 -5.66
N ARG A 197 5.92 45.43 -5.14
CA ARG A 197 5.94 46.69 -5.88
C ARG A 197 6.75 46.57 -7.17
N ARG A 198 7.96 46.01 -7.09
CA ARG A 198 8.83 45.79 -8.25
C ARG A 198 8.20 44.87 -9.30
N LEU A 199 7.54 43.79 -8.87
CA LEU A 199 6.83 42.89 -9.79
C LEU A 199 5.68 43.61 -10.51
N ALA A 200 5.00 44.54 -9.81
CA ALA A 200 3.96 45.38 -10.40
C ALA A 200 4.52 46.41 -11.39
N ASP A 201 5.65 47.05 -11.07
CA ASP A 201 6.36 47.98 -11.95
C ASP A 201 6.87 47.31 -13.24
N GLN A 202 7.13 46.00 -13.19
CA GLN A 202 7.44 45.16 -14.36
C GLN A 202 6.20 44.84 -15.22
N GLY A 203 5.04 45.39 -14.87
CA GLY A 203 3.79 45.32 -15.62
C GLY A 203 2.76 44.35 -15.04
N ARG A 204 3.06 43.55 -14.01
CA ARG A 204 2.10 42.56 -13.46
C ARG A 204 1.04 43.23 -12.60
N THR A 205 -0.20 42.75 -12.64
CA THR A 205 -1.21 43.17 -11.65
C THR A 205 -1.05 42.31 -10.40
N VAL A 206 -0.69 42.91 -9.27
CA VAL A 206 -0.39 42.20 -8.02
C VAL A 206 -1.45 42.51 -6.98
N VAL A 207 -2.08 41.49 -6.41
CA VAL A 207 -3.10 41.61 -5.36
C VAL A 207 -2.65 40.81 -4.15
N MET A 208 -2.43 41.48 -3.02
CA MET A 208 -1.91 40.87 -1.80
C MET A 208 -2.86 41.07 -0.63
N ILE A 209 -3.26 39.99 0.03
CA ILE A 209 -3.92 40.07 1.34
C ILE A 209 -2.86 40.27 2.40
N SER A 210 -3.06 41.24 3.28
CA SER A 210 -2.14 41.50 4.39
C SER A 210 -2.87 41.90 5.66
N HIS A 211 -2.28 41.57 6.81
CA HIS A 211 -2.68 42.11 8.12
C HIS A 211 -1.74 43.21 8.61
N THR A 212 -0.59 43.40 7.95
CA THR A 212 0.34 44.48 8.29
C THR A 212 -0.07 45.78 7.62
N THR A 213 0.12 46.88 8.33
CA THR A 213 -0.24 48.24 7.90
C THR A 213 0.99 49.09 7.55
N LYS A 214 2.18 48.71 8.03
CA LYS A 214 3.39 49.55 7.96
C LYS A 214 3.82 49.94 6.55
N ASN A 215 3.63 49.04 5.59
CA ASN A 215 4.12 49.18 4.22
C ASN A 215 2.98 49.29 3.19
N VAL A 216 1.74 49.49 3.64
CA VAL A 216 0.55 49.56 2.75
C VAL A 216 0.62 50.75 1.80
N MET A 217 1.35 51.81 2.18
CA MET A 217 1.57 53.00 1.35
C MET A 217 2.33 52.73 0.04
N LEU A 218 2.97 51.57 -0.12
CA LEU A 218 3.61 51.14 -1.37
C LEU A 218 2.59 50.68 -2.43
N ALA A 219 1.34 50.43 -2.03
CA ALA A 219 0.27 49.98 -2.91
C ALA A 219 -0.33 51.15 -3.69
N ASP A 220 -0.71 50.92 -4.94
CA ASP A 220 -1.47 51.88 -5.74
C ASP A 220 -2.89 52.01 -5.20
N LYS A 221 -3.46 50.89 -4.71
CA LYS A 221 -4.79 50.84 -4.11
C LYS A 221 -4.82 49.94 -2.88
N VAL A 222 -5.70 50.29 -1.96
CA VAL A 222 -6.04 49.48 -0.80
C VAL A 222 -7.54 49.17 -0.79
N LEU A 223 -7.88 47.92 -0.51
CA LEU A 223 -9.23 47.45 -0.30
C LEU A 223 -9.43 47.11 1.18
N PHE A 224 -10.31 47.82 1.86
CA PHE A 224 -10.72 47.50 3.23
C PHE A 224 -12.01 46.70 3.25
N MET A 225 -11.92 45.48 3.78
CA MET A 225 -13.06 44.58 4.00
C MET A 225 -13.51 44.62 5.46
N GLY A 226 -14.75 45.05 5.69
CA GLY A 226 -15.44 44.96 6.97
C GLY A 226 -15.95 43.55 7.27
N ARG A 227 -16.32 43.31 8.54
CA ARG A 227 -16.87 42.02 8.99
C ARG A 227 -18.09 41.62 8.16
N GLY A 228 -18.21 40.34 7.81
CA GLY A 228 -19.36 39.84 7.05
C GLY A 228 -19.28 40.03 5.53
N GLY A 229 -18.16 40.53 5.02
CA GLY A 229 -17.90 40.63 3.57
C GLY A 229 -18.34 41.94 2.94
N TYR A 230 -18.49 43.00 3.74
CA TYR A 230 -18.81 44.35 3.28
C TYR A 230 -17.54 45.12 2.89
N MET A 231 -17.58 45.87 1.80
CA MET A 231 -16.45 46.70 1.34
C MET A 231 -16.57 48.10 1.93
N ALA A 232 -15.63 48.47 2.82
CA ALA A 232 -15.64 49.76 3.50
C ALA A 232 -14.85 50.84 2.76
N TRP A 233 -13.88 50.46 1.92
CA TRP A 233 -13.10 51.40 1.10
C TRP A 233 -12.38 50.68 -0.04
N PHE A 234 -12.26 51.33 -1.20
CA PHE A 234 -11.40 50.93 -2.31
C PHE A 234 -10.82 52.17 -3.01
N GLY A 235 -9.50 52.30 -3.04
CA GLY A 235 -8.82 53.46 -3.65
C GLY A 235 -7.39 53.61 -3.11
N PRO A 236 -6.68 54.71 -3.43
CA PRO A 236 -5.32 54.95 -2.95
C PRO A 236 -5.23 54.97 -1.42
N PRO A 237 -4.14 54.46 -0.82
CA PRO A 237 -4.01 54.39 0.63
C PRO A 237 -3.94 55.78 1.30
N ALA A 238 -3.36 56.78 0.63
CA ALA A 238 -3.34 58.15 1.13
C ALA A 238 -4.75 58.76 1.24
N GLU A 239 -5.59 58.56 0.23
CA GLU A 239 -6.99 59.01 0.22
C GLU A 239 -7.83 58.25 1.25
N ALA A 240 -7.52 56.98 1.49
CA ALA A 240 -8.16 56.20 2.56
C ALA A 240 -7.92 56.86 3.93
N MET A 241 -6.68 57.27 4.22
CA MET A 241 -6.38 57.96 5.48
C MET A 241 -7.15 59.27 5.60
N THR A 242 -7.24 60.07 4.54
CA THR A 242 -8.04 61.30 4.54
C THR A 242 -9.53 61.01 4.76
N TYR A 243 -10.07 59.97 4.12
CA TYR A 243 -11.46 59.56 4.26
C TYR A 243 -11.80 59.08 5.67
N PHE A 244 -10.94 58.30 6.33
CA PHE A 244 -11.21 57.82 7.68
C PHE A 244 -10.89 58.86 8.75
N ALA A 245 -9.95 59.79 8.49
CA ALA A 245 -9.60 60.87 9.42
C ALA A 245 -10.79 61.77 9.78
N GLN A 246 -11.79 61.92 8.91
CA GLN A 246 -12.98 62.73 9.20
C GLN A 246 -13.87 62.14 10.30
N PHE A 247 -13.75 60.83 10.56
CA PHE A 247 -14.48 60.11 11.62
C PHE A 247 -13.63 59.91 12.88
N ARG A 248 -12.40 60.47 12.88
CA ARG A 248 -11.46 60.34 14.00
C ARG A 248 -11.84 61.29 15.12
N THR A 249 -12.01 60.76 16.32
CA THR A 249 -12.29 61.58 17.51
C THR A 249 -11.00 61.91 18.26
N LYS A 250 -10.78 63.19 18.58
CA LYS A 250 -9.59 63.64 19.36
C LYS A 250 -9.39 62.89 20.68
N ARG A 251 -10.48 62.45 21.31
CA ARG A 251 -10.49 61.68 22.56
C ARG A 251 -9.86 60.28 22.44
N GLN A 252 -9.92 59.67 21.25
CA GLN A 252 -9.41 58.31 21.02
C GLN A 252 -7.96 58.27 20.53
N PHE A 253 -7.50 59.27 19.76
CA PHE A 253 -6.25 59.17 18.99
C PHE A 253 -5.24 60.33 19.16
N GLY A 254 -5.57 61.36 19.94
CA GLY A 254 -4.68 62.51 20.19
C GLY A 254 -4.56 63.49 19.00
N ASP A 255 -3.57 64.39 19.05
CA ASP A 255 -3.32 65.43 18.02
C ASP A 255 -2.28 65.02 16.95
N GLY A 256 -1.76 63.79 16.97
CA GLY A 256 -0.76 63.30 16.00
C GLY A 256 -1.33 63.03 14.60
N GLU A 257 -0.48 62.92 13.58
CA GLU A 257 -0.88 62.44 12.25
C GLU A 257 -1.49 61.03 12.35
N MET A 258 -2.52 60.78 11.54
CA MET A 258 -3.22 59.50 11.53
C MET A 258 -2.30 58.40 10.96
N GLN A 259 -2.14 57.31 11.71
CA GLN A 259 -1.49 56.10 11.20
C GLN A 259 -2.50 55.16 10.54
N PHE A 260 -2.02 54.33 9.61
CA PHE A 260 -2.89 53.47 8.81
C PHE A 260 -3.61 52.37 9.64
N ASP A 261 -2.99 51.92 10.74
CA ASP A 261 -3.59 50.97 11.69
C ASP A 261 -4.75 51.55 12.49
N GLU A 262 -4.83 52.87 12.67
CA GLU A 262 -5.95 53.53 13.34
C GLU A 262 -7.29 53.32 12.59
N ILE A 263 -7.25 53.04 11.28
CA ILE A 263 -8.46 52.74 10.48
C ILE A 263 -9.22 51.53 11.06
N TYR A 264 -8.51 50.54 11.61
CA TYR A 264 -9.15 49.37 12.22
C TYR A 264 -9.97 49.75 13.45
N ALA A 265 -9.45 50.65 14.30
CA ALA A 265 -10.15 51.10 15.49
C ALA A 265 -11.39 51.94 15.14
N ILE A 266 -11.32 52.76 14.08
CA ILE A 266 -12.47 53.54 13.58
C ILE A 266 -13.56 52.61 13.02
N LEU A 267 -13.18 51.57 12.26
CA LEU A 267 -14.13 50.61 11.69
C LEU A 267 -14.80 49.72 12.73
N ASP A 268 -14.11 49.43 13.84
CA ASP A 268 -14.64 48.61 14.95
C ASP A 268 -15.38 49.45 16.02
N ASP A 269 -15.44 50.79 15.88
CA ASP A 269 -16.14 51.67 16.82
C ASP A 269 -17.67 51.51 16.70
N PRO A 270 -18.37 51.01 17.73
CA PRO A 270 -19.82 50.82 17.70
C PRO A 270 -20.61 52.11 17.54
N GLU A 271 -20.07 53.26 17.97
CA GLU A 271 -20.75 54.56 17.86
C GLU A 271 -20.79 55.05 16.41
N LEU A 272 -19.86 54.58 15.56
CA LEU A 272 -19.75 54.96 14.17
C LEU A 272 -20.56 54.05 13.22
N GLY A 273 -21.30 53.07 13.73
CA GLY A 273 -22.14 52.16 12.94
C GLY A 273 -21.48 50.81 12.64
N ASP A 274 -22.20 49.93 11.95
CA ASP A 274 -21.73 48.59 11.63
C ASP A 274 -20.99 48.51 10.28
N ALA A 275 -20.51 47.32 9.92
CA ALA A 275 -19.78 47.11 8.67
C ALA A 275 -20.62 47.39 7.41
N LYS A 276 -21.96 47.29 7.50
CA LYS A 276 -22.85 47.61 6.40
C LYS A 276 -22.99 49.13 6.27
N ASP A 277 -23.15 49.85 7.38
CA ASP A 277 -23.20 51.31 7.38
C ASP A 277 -21.94 51.91 6.74
N TRP A 278 -20.77 51.33 7.00
CA TRP A 278 -19.51 51.73 6.35
C TRP A 278 -19.50 51.48 4.84
N ALA A 279 -20.07 50.37 4.38
CA ALA A 279 -20.20 50.10 2.95
C ALA A 279 -21.17 51.05 2.27
N ASP A 280 -22.30 51.36 2.91
CA ASP A 280 -23.30 52.30 2.41
C ASP A 280 -22.69 53.72 2.29
N ARG A 281 -21.94 54.17 3.32
CA ARG A 281 -21.19 55.45 3.27
C ARG A 281 -20.16 55.49 2.15
N PHE A 282 -19.44 54.39 1.95
CA PHE A 282 -18.46 54.32 0.87
C PHE A 282 -19.14 54.41 -0.49
N GLN A 283 -20.28 53.71 -0.71
CA GLN A 283 -21.04 53.79 -1.96
C GLN A 283 -21.51 55.22 -2.29
N GLU A 284 -21.81 56.03 -1.28
CA GLU A 284 -22.19 57.44 -1.45
C GLU A 284 -21.00 58.38 -1.72
N SER A 285 -19.77 57.94 -1.43
CA SER A 285 -18.57 58.75 -1.55
C SER A 285 -18.15 59.03 -3.01
N GLN A 286 -17.42 60.14 -3.20
CA GLN A 286 -16.81 60.46 -4.50
C GLN A 286 -15.78 59.38 -4.93
N ALA A 287 -15.05 58.80 -3.98
CA ALA A 287 -14.07 57.75 -4.24
C ALA A 287 -14.71 56.50 -4.87
N TYR A 288 -15.91 56.09 -4.42
CA TYR A 288 -16.62 54.97 -5.03
C TYR A 288 -17.02 55.25 -6.48
N ARG A 289 -17.46 56.48 -6.79
CA ARG A 289 -17.76 56.87 -8.17
C ARG A 289 -16.52 56.77 -9.07
N GLN A 290 -15.40 57.33 -8.61
CA GLN A 290 -14.15 57.39 -9.37
C GLN A 290 -13.45 56.04 -9.53
N TYR A 291 -13.39 55.21 -8.47
CA TYR A 291 -12.59 53.98 -8.46
C TYR A 291 -13.40 52.70 -8.73
N VAL A 292 -14.72 52.73 -8.57
CA VAL A 292 -15.59 51.56 -8.77
C VAL A 292 -16.58 51.77 -9.92
N LEU A 293 -17.42 52.81 -9.87
CA LEU A 293 -18.50 52.98 -10.86
C LEU A 293 -17.98 53.35 -12.25
N GLU A 294 -17.24 54.45 -12.40
CA GLU A 294 -16.74 54.93 -13.69
C GLU A 294 -15.92 53.88 -14.44
N PRO A 295 -14.98 53.16 -13.80
CA PRO A 295 -14.20 52.13 -14.49
C PRO A 295 -15.03 50.90 -14.91
N LEU A 296 -16.11 50.56 -14.19
CA LEU A 296 -16.94 49.39 -14.48
C LEU A 296 -18.11 49.68 -15.43
N GLN A 297 -18.46 50.96 -15.66
CA GLN A 297 -19.55 51.39 -16.55
C GLN A 297 -19.49 50.74 -17.95
N PRO A 298 -18.35 50.76 -18.68
CA PRO A 298 -18.29 50.16 -20.01
C PRO A 298 -18.70 48.69 -20.02
N ARG A 299 -18.31 47.96 -18.97
CA ARG A 299 -18.63 46.54 -18.84
C ARG A 299 -20.08 46.30 -18.47
N GLN A 300 -20.65 47.10 -17.58
CA GLN A 300 -22.07 47.01 -17.23
C GLN A 300 -22.93 47.24 -18.47
N GLU A 301 -22.63 48.25 -19.28
CA GLU A 301 -23.33 48.50 -20.54
C GLU A 301 -23.23 47.33 -21.54
N LEU A 302 -22.03 46.74 -21.67
CA LEU A 302 -21.82 45.57 -22.52
C LEU A 302 -22.70 44.40 -22.07
N LEU A 303 -22.77 44.14 -20.76
CA LEU A 303 -23.58 43.05 -20.21
C LEU A 303 -25.08 43.30 -20.37
N GLU A 304 -25.54 44.55 -20.30
CA GLU A 304 -26.93 44.91 -20.59
C GLU A 304 -27.28 44.75 -22.08
N LYS A 305 -26.37 45.16 -22.97
CA LYS A 305 -26.47 44.92 -24.42
C LYS A 305 -26.51 43.43 -24.72
N GLU A 306 -25.67 42.62 -24.07
CA GLU A 306 -25.67 41.14 -24.18
C GLU A 306 -26.97 40.53 -23.66
N LYS A 307 -27.47 40.92 -22.49
CA LYS A 307 -28.76 40.45 -21.96
C LYS A 307 -29.91 40.74 -22.92
N THR A 308 -29.89 41.93 -23.53
CA THR A 308 -30.89 42.36 -24.53
C THR A 308 -30.76 41.56 -25.83
N ARG A 309 -29.53 41.32 -26.30
CA ARG A 309 -29.24 40.53 -27.52
C ARG A 309 -29.50 39.03 -27.35
N ALA A 310 -29.30 38.49 -26.15
CA ALA A 310 -29.60 37.10 -25.78
C ALA A 310 -31.11 36.83 -25.68
N ARG A 311 -31.92 37.86 -25.37
CA ARG A 311 -33.38 37.80 -25.51
C ARG A 311 -33.84 37.77 -26.98
N LEU A 312 -33.03 38.29 -27.91
CA LEU A 312 -33.35 38.41 -29.34
C LEU A 312 -32.73 37.32 -30.23
N SER A 313 -31.69 36.60 -29.78
CA SER A 313 -31.00 35.59 -30.59
C SER A 313 -30.70 34.33 -29.79
N ARG A 314 -31.55 33.31 -29.97
CA ARG A 314 -31.21 31.93 -29.60
C ARG A 314 -30.50 31.27 -30.79
N ARG A 315 -29.26 30.83 -30.57
CA ARG A 315 -28.34 30.06 -31.44
C ARG A 315 -27.54 30.87 -32.46
N SER A 316 -26.21 30.90 -32.28
CA SER A 316 -25.24 30.22 -33.19
C SER A 316 -23.82 30.81 -33.18
N ALA A 317 -23.57 32.03 -32.71
CA ALA A 317 -22.27 32.69 -32.91
C ALA A 317 -21.22 32.44 -31.80
N GLU A 318 -21.61 32.41 -30.52
CA GLU A 318 -20.67 32.24 -29.38
C GLU A 318 -19.99 30.86 -29.34
N THR A 319 -20.52 29.87 -30.06
CA THR A 319 -20.02 28.50 -29.97
C THR A 319 -18.70 28.29 -30.74
N ARG A 320 -18.42 29.03 -31.82
CA ARG A 320 -17.23 28.78 -32.67
C ARG A 320 -15.92 29.29 -32.06
N GLN A 321 -15.87 30.55 -31.64
CA GLN A 321 -14.64 31.14 -31.07
C GLN A 321 -14.28 30.49 -29.72
N TYR A 322 -15.28 30.27 -28.87
CA TYR A 322 -15.14 29.48 -27.64
C TYR A 322 -14.64 28.05 -27.91
N GLN A 323 -15.13 27.38 -28.96
CA GLN A 323 -14.65 26.06 -29.35
C GLN A 323 -13.20 26.06 -29.84
N GLU A 324 -12.76 27.09 -30.55
CA GLU A 324 -11.37 27.22 -31.03
C GLU A 324 -10.39 27.49 -29.89
N ASP A 325 -10.72 28.37 -28.96
CA ASP A 325 -9.90 28.63 -27.77
C ASP A 325 -9.81 27.39 -26.88
N ARG A 326 -10.91 26.65 -26.72
CA ARG A 326 -10.92 25.37 -26.00
C ARG A 326 -10.09 24.28 -26.70
N LYS A 327 -10.10 24.25 -28.05
CA LYS A 327 -9.24 23.35 -28.85
C LYS A 327 -7.75 23.72 -28.68
N ARG A 328 -7.39 25.01 -28.71
CA ARG A 328 -6.01 25.48 -28.47
C ARG A 328 -5.53 25.18 -27.06
N ALA A 329 -6.36 25.44 -26.04
CA ALA A 329 -6.06 25.11 -24.64
C ALA A 329 -5.89 23.59 -24.43
N ARG A 330 -6.63 22.75 -25.16
CA ARG A 330 -6.49 21.29 -25.13
C ARG A 330 -5.22 20.80 -25.83
N LYS A 331 -4.78 21.47 -26.90
CA LYS A 331 -3.56 21.14 -27.67
C LYS A 331 -2.27 21.42 -26.87
N ASN A 332 -2.30 22.38 -25.96
CA ASN A 332 -1.15 22.77 -25.13
C ASN A 332 -1.03 21.97 -23.81
N ARG A 333 -1.84 20.93 -23.58
CA ARG A 333 -1.73 20.11 -22.36
C ARG A 333 -0.62 19.07 -22.48
N ILE A 334 0.17 18.91 -21.42
CA ILE A 334 1.19 17.86 -21.31
C ILE A 334 0.52 16.49 -21.38
N SER A 335 1.15 15.55 -22.09
CA SER A 335 0.69 14.16 -22.18
C SER A 335 0.75 13.47 -20.81
N GLY A 336 -0.17 12.55 -20.55
CA GLY A 336 -0.21 11.80 -19.29
C GLY A 336 1.09 11.02 -19.03
N LEU A 337 1.69 10.44 -20.07
CA LEU A 337 2.96 9.70 -19.97
C LEU A 337 4.13 10.62 -19.60
N ARG A 338 4.20 11.83 -20.18
CA ARG A 338 5.26 12.78 -19.83
C ARG A 338 5.10 13.27 -18.39
N GLN A 339 3.88 13.52 -17.92
CA GLN A 339 3.61 13.82 -16.51
C GLN A 339 4.06 12.68 -15.61
N PHE A 340 3.72 11.42 -15.94
CA PHE A 340 4.14 10.25 -15.18
C PHE A 340 5.67 10.20 -15.04
N ILE A 341 6.42 10.33 -16.13
CA ILE A 341 7.90 10.31 -16.10
C ILE A 341 8.45 11.43 -15.22
N ILE A 342 7.94 12.66 -15.37
CA ILE A 342 8.41 13.81 -14.58
C ILE A 342 8.16 13.58 -13.08
N LEU A 343 6.97 13.12 -12.72
CA LEU A 343 6.58 12.84 -11.34
C LEU A 343 7.37 11.67 -10.75
N SER A 344 7.61 10.61 -11.53
CA SER A 344 8.43 9.47 -11.10
C SER A 344 9.87 9.90 -10.81
N VAL A 345 10.48 10.71 -11.68
CA VAL A 345 11.83 11.26 -11.44
C VAL A 345 11.83 12.18 -10.22
N ARG A 346 10.81 13.02 -10.04
CA ARG A 346 10.67 13.88 -8.86
C ARG A 346 10.60 13.05 -7.58
N ASN A 347 9.73 12.04 -7.54
CA ASN A 347 9.55 11.18 -6.36
C ASN A 347 10.84 10.43 -6.01
N LEU A 348 11.56 9.90 -7.01
CA LEU A 348 12.87 9.27 -6.78
C LEU A 348 13.93 10.26 -6.28
N THR A 349 13.90 11.50 -6.78
CA THR A 349 14.80 12.56 -6.31
C THR A 349 14.50 12.92 -4.85
N ILE A 350 13.22 13.08 -4.49
CA ILE A 350 12.79 13.35 -3.11
C ILE A 350 13.21 12.20 -2.20
N LEU A 351 12.92 10.97 -2.59
CA LEU A 351 13.29 9.77 -1.84
C LEU A 351 14.80 9.67 -1.62
N GLY A 352 15.62 9.96 -2.64
CA GLY A 352 17.07 9.97 -2.51
C GLY A 352 17.63 11.11 -1.64
N ARG A 353 16.90 12.21 -1.48
CA ARG A 353 17.31 13.36 -0.66
C ARG A 353 16.91 13.22 0.81
N ASP A 354 15.80 12.54 1.09
CA ASP A 354 15.38 12.15 2.45
C ASP A 354 16.12 10.89 2.89
N ARG A 355 17.41 11.04 3.17
CA ARG A 355 18.31 9.92 3.54
C ARG A 355 17.83 9.18 4.79
N SER A 356 17.27 9.89 5.77
CA SER A 356 16.75 9.29 7.01
C SER A 356 15.59 8.35 6.71
N SER A 357 14.59 8.80 5.95
CA SER A 357 13.44 7.97 5.61
C SER A 357 13.85 6.83 4.68
N LEU A 358 14.72 7.08 3.71
CA LEU A 358 15.20 6.05 2.80
C LEU A 358 15.99 4.95 3.52
N ILE A 359 16.91 5.31 4.42
CA ILE A 359 17.66 4.32 5.21
C ILE A 359 16.70 3.47 6.05
N LEU A 360 15.73 4.10 6.72
CA LEU A 360 14.73 3.37 7.51
C LEU A 360 13.88 2.44 6.63
N MET A 361 13.44 2.91 5.46
CA MET A 361 12.67 2.12 4.49
C MET A 361 13.50 0.98 3.90
N LEU A 362 14.81 1.14 3.70
CA LEU A 362 15.66 0.06 3.19
C LEU A 362 15.99 -0.96 4.30
N LEU A 363 16.23 -0.51 5.54
CA LEU A 363 16.59 -1.39 6.65
C LEU A 363 15.43 -2.24 7.18
N ILE A 364 14.18 -1.81 7.00
CA ILE A 364 13.03 -2.54 7.56
C ILE A 364 12.91 -3.98 7.03
N ALA A 365 13.21 -4.23 5.75
CA ALA A 365 13.15 -5.58 5.19
C ALA A 365 14.28 -6.50 5.73
N PRO A 366 15.56 -6.09 5.74
CA PRO A 366 16.60 -6.83 6.43
C PRO A 366 16.33 -7.06 7.92
N ILE A 367 15.88 -6.04 8.65
CA ILE A 367 15.58 -6.15 10.09
C ILE A 367 14.51 -7.22 10.33
N VAL A 368 13.39 -7.14 9.61
CA VAL A 368 12.32 -8.15 9.73
C VAL A 368 12.82 -9.52 9.27
N GLY A 369 13.60 -9.60 8.19
CA GLY A 369 14.20 -10.85 7.74
C GLY A 369 15.15 -11.48 8.76
N THR A 370 15.93 -10.68 9.51
CA THR A 370 16.82 -11.23 10.55
C THR A 370 16.06 -11.91 11.70
N LEU A 371 14.76 -11.62 11.90
CA LEU A 371 13.94 -12.38 12.85
C LEU A 371 13.89 -13.86 12.49
N ASP A 372 13.93 -14.21 11.20
CA ASP A 372 13.97 -15.60 10.74
C ASP A 372 15.28 -16.30 11.18
N LEU A 373 16.41 -15.58 11.28
CA LEU A 373 17.67 -16.12 11.81
C LEU A 373 17.60 -16.40 13.33
N PHE A 374 16.79 -15.63 14.06
CA PHE A 374 16.53 -15.87 15.49
C PHE A 374 15.49 -16.97 15.71
N LEU A 375 14.54 -17.14 14.80
CA LEU A 375 13.54 -18.20 14.85
C LEU A 375 14.12 -19.56 14.40
N ALA A 376 15.12 -19.58 13.52
CA ALA A 376 15.70 -20.81 13.00
C ALA A 376 16.27 -21.76 14.08
N PRO A 377 16.95 -21.30 15.15
CA PRO A 377 17.31 -22.16 16.28
C PRO A 377 16.12 -22.72 17.07
N LEU A 378 15.00 -22.00 17.12
CA LEU A 378 13.79 -22.38 17.87
C LEU A 378 12.93 -23.40 17.10
N LEU A 379 12.74 -23.17 15.80
CA LEU A 379 11.87 -23.99 14.94
C LEU A 379 12.61 -25.10 14.19
N GLY A 380 13.95 -25.09 14.24
CA GLY A 380 14.84 -25.98 13.50
C GLY A 380 15.26 -25.38 12.15
N LYS A 381 16.50 -25.64 11.71
CA LYS A 381 16.97 -25.21 10.37
C LYS A 381 16.53 -26.15 9.25
N ASN A 382 16.32 -27.43 9.57
CA ASN A 382 15.99 -28.51 8.65
C ASN A 382 14.50 -28.83 8.64
N VAL A 383 13.65 -27.80 8.71
CA VAL A 383 12.20 -27.93 8.88
C VAL A 383 11.55 -28.75 7.76
N PHE A 384 12.12 -28.69 6.56
CA PHE A 384 11.64 -29.39 5.37
C PHE A 384 12.29 -30.77 5.16
N SER A 385 13.13 -31.24 6.09
CA SER A 385 13.81 -32.53 5.93
C SER A 385 12.89 -33.71 6.23
N TYR A 386 13.04 -34.78 5.45
CA TYR A 386 12.36 -36.05 5.67
C TYR A 386 12.58 -36.63 7.07
N GLU A 387 13.83 -36.63 7.56
CA GLU A 387 14.19 -37.27 8.83
C GLU A 387 13.84 -36.45 10.07
N ASN A 388 14.28 -35.19 10.14
CA ASN A 388 14.21 -34.36 11.36
C ASN A 388 13.41 -33.07 11.15
N GLY A 389 12.53 -33.05 10.14
CA GLY A 389 11.68 -31.92 9.80
C GLY A 389 10.38 -31.87 10.59
N SER A 390 9.60 -30.81 10.36
CA SER A 390 8.27 -30.64 10.92
C SER A 390 7.42 -29.81 9.96
N ALA A 391 6.46 -30.45 9.29
CA ALA A 391 5.55 -29.78 8.39
C ALA A 391 4.69 -28.69 9.08
N VAL A 392 4.43 -28.84 10.38
CA VAL A 392 3.76 -27.82 11.22
C VAL A 392 4.65 -26.58 11.41
N ASN A 393 5.94 -26.75 11.69
CA ASN A 393 6.85 -25.60 11.80
C ASN A 393 7.02 -24.92 10.43
N ALA A 394 7.05 -25.71 9.34
CA ALA A 394 7.15 -25.18 7.98
C ALA A 394 5.95 -24.28 7.62
N SER A 395 4.73 -24.72 7.94
CA SER A 395 3.53 -23.92 7.72
C SER A 395 3.54 -22.63 8.55
N VAL A 396 3.94 -22.69 9.82
CA VAL A 396 4.07 -21.49 10.68
C VAL A 396 5.05 -20.48 10.06
N ILE A 397 6.21 -20.94 9.57
CA ILE A 397 7.20 -20.09 8.91
C ILE A 397 6.61 -19.42 7.66
N PHE A 398 5.95 -20.16 6.77
CA PHE A 398 5.33 -19.59 5.57
C PHE A 398 4.20 -18.62 5.86
N TYR A 399 3.46 -18.85 6.95
CA TYR A 399 2.46 -17.90 7.40
C TYR A 399 3.10 -16.59 7.88
N LEU A 400 4.14 -16.66 8.73
CA LEU A 400 4.90 -15.49 9.16
C LEU A 400 5.51 -14.75 7.97
N TRP A 401 6.03 -15.47 6.98
CA TRP A 401 6.60 -14.89 5.78
C TRP A 401 5.61 -14.08 4.96
N SER A 402 4.38 -14.59 4.86
CA SER A 402 3.26 -13.94 4.21
C SER A 402 2.88 -12.65 4.95
N ILE A 403 2.79 -12.70 6.29
CA ILE A 403 2.53 -11.51 7.14
C ILE A 403 3.62 -10.45 6.95
N TYR A 404 4.89 -10.84 7.08
CA TYR A 404 6.03 -9.93 6.99
C TYR A 404 6.08 -9.22 5.65
N SER A 405 5.83 -9.94 4.55
CA SER A 405 5.82 -9.35 3.20
C SER A 405 4.77 -8.24 3.08
N LEU A 406 3.56 -8.46 3.61
CA LEU A 406 2.46 -7.51 3.58
C LEU A 406 2.73 -6.30 4.50
N LEU A 407 3.19 -6.57 5.72
CA LEU A 407 3.46 -5.57 6.74
C LEU A 407 4.56 -4.59 6.31
N VAL A 408 5.70 -5.12 5.86
CA VAL A 408 6.84 -4.34 5.37
C VAL A 408 6.42 -3.44 4.21
N GLY A 409 5.67 -3.99 3.25
CA GLY A 409 5.12 -3.21 2.13
C GLY A 409 4.21 -2.08 2.62
N GLY A 410 3.22 -2.40 3.46
CA GLY A 410 2.26 -1.41 3.96
C GLY A 410 2.87 -0.27 4.76
N LEU A 411 3.82 -0.58 5.65
CA LEU A 411 4.51 0.43 6.46
C LEU A 411 5.33 1.40 5.61
N SER A 412 5.93 0.93 4.52
CA SER A 412 6.78 1.77 3.66
C SER A 412 6.00 2.84 2.88
N GLN A 413 4.74 2.57 2.50
CA GLN A 413 3.95 3.46 1.63
C GLN A 413 2.77 4.14 2.33
N MET A 414 2.54 3.89 3.61
CA MET A 414 1.31 4.35 4.27
C MET A 414 1.15 5.88 4.30
N ARG A 415 2.20 6.71 4.23
CA ARG A 415 2.09 8.19 4.39
C ARG A 415 2.17 9.00 3.10
N GLU A 416 2.38 8.37 1.94
CA GLU A 416 2.75 9.07 0.70
C GLU A 416 1.72 10.10 0.22
N PHE A 417 0.42 9.78 0.19
CA PHE A 417 -0.58 10.72 -0.32
C PHE A 417 -0.92 11.83 0.68
N VAL A 418 -0.93 11.53 1.97
CA VAL A 418 -1.24 12.54 3.00
C VAL A 418 -0.12 13.55 3.14
N LYS A 419 1.15 13.12 3.06
CA LYS A 419 2.32 14.00 3.15
C LYS A 419 2.27 15.10 2.08
N GLU A 420 1.79 14.77 0.89
CA GLU A 420 1.77 15.67 -0.27
C GLU A 420 0.38 16.24 -0.60
N ALA A 421 -0.63 16.04 0.25
CA ALA A 421 -2.02 16.38 -0.07
C ALA A 421 -2.22 17.86 -0.45
N SER A 422 -1.50 18.77 0.22
CA SER A 422 -1.53 20.21 -0.09
C SER A 422 -0.89 20.51 -1.44
N ILE A 423 0.25 19.87 -1.75
CA ILE A 423 0.98 20.02 -3.01
C ILE A 423 0.13 19.50 -4.17
N TYR A 424 -0.45 18.32 -4.01
CA TYR A 424 -1.36 17.72 -4.98
C TYR A 424 -2.51 18.66 -5.31
N LYS A 425 -3.22 19.20 -4.31
CA LYS A 425 -4.35 20.12 -4.53
C LYS A 425 -3.94 21.34 -5.36
N ARG A 426 -2.80 21.94 -5.05
CA ARG A 426 -2.28 23.09 -5.82
C ARG A 426 -1.93 22.71 -7.27
N GLU A 427 -1.19 21.64 -7.49
CA GLU A 427 -0.77 21.21 -8.84
C GLU A 427 -1.96 20.77 -9.71
N ARG A 428 -3.00 20.24 -9.07
CA ARG A 428 -4.25 19.79 -9.69
C ARG A 428 -5.10 20.93 -10.23
N LEU A 429 -5.11 22.07 -9.54
CA LEU A 429 -5.79 23.28 -10.01
C LEU A 429 -5.17 23.81 -11.31
N VAL A 430 -3.89 23.53 -11.56
CA VAL A 430 -3.21 23.93 -12.80
C VAL A 430 -3.42 22.88 -13.89
N ASN A 431 -2.76 21.71 -13.86
CA ASN A 431 -2.89 20.73 -14.96
C ASN A 431 -2.50 19.29 -14.61
N LEU A 432 -2.38 18.95 -13.31
CA LEU A 432 -2.01 17.60 -12.91
C LEU A 432 -3.15 16.60 -13.16
N ARG A 433 -2.87 15.46 -13.79
CA ARG A 433 -3.84 14.36 -13.94
C ARG A 433 -3.71 13.35 -12.79
N ILE A 434 -4.84 12.78 -12.37
CA ILE A 434 -4.90 11.81 -11.26
C ILE A 434 -4.11 10.53 -11.59
N PHE A 435 -4.33 9.93 -12.75
CA PHE A 435 -3.70 8.65 -13.10
C PHE A 435 -2.16 8.73 -13.14
N PRO A 436 -1.51 9.68 -13.85
CA PRO A 436 -0.05 9.83 -13.82
C PRO A 436 0.51 10.08 -12.42
N TYR A 437 -0.21 10.82 -11.58
CA TYR A 437 0.19 11.06 -10.20
C TYR A 437 0.20 9.78 -9.37
N VAL A 438 -0.91 9.03 -9.36
CA VAL A 438 -1.01 7.76 -8.61
C VAL A 438 -0.04 6.73 -9.15
N ALA A 439 0.04 6.58 -10.48
CA ALA A 439 0.97 5.66 -11.11
C ALA A 439 2.43 5.98 -10.76
N SER A 440 2.81 7.27 -10.64
CA SER A 440 4.18 7.65 -10.28
C SER A 440 4.57 7.23 -8.86
N LYS A 441 3.59 7.09 -7.95
CA LYS A 441 3.80 6.58 -6.58
C LYS A 441 3.88 5.06 -6.57
N VAL A 442 2.99 4.39 -7.30
CA VAL A 442 3.02 2.92 -7.47
C VAL A 442 4.31 2.44 -8.13
N TRP A 443 4.87 3.20 -9.08
CA TRP A 443 6.15 2.90 -9.70
C TRP A 443 7.32 2.92 -8.71
N VAL A 444 7.37 3.92 -7.82
CA VAL A 444 8.39 3.98 -6.77
C VAL A 444 8.21 2.85 -5.75
N ALA A 445 6.97 2.54 -5.40
CA ALA A 445 6.65 1.38 -4.58
C ALA A 445 7.16 0.07 -5.22
N LEU A 446 6.97 -0.12 -6.53
CA LEU A 446 7.47 -1.30 -7.24
C LEU A 446 9.01 -1.46 -7.13
N ILE A 447 9.76 -0.36 -7.27
CA ILE A 447 11.23 -0.39 -7.12
C ILE A 447 11.63 -0.83 -5.70
N LEU A 448 10.96 -0.30 -4.68
CA LEU A 448 11.21 -0.68 -3.29
C LEU A 448 10.78 -2.12 -3.02
N ALA A 449 9.68 -2.59 -3.62
CA ALA A 449 9.19 -3.96 -3.46
C ALA A 449 10.18 -4.98 -4.02
N LEU A 450 10.79 -4.69 -5.18
CA LEU A 450 11.84 -5.53 -5.77
C LEU A 450 13.03 -5.71 -4.81
N TYR A 451 13.46 -4.61 -4.17
CA TYR A 451 14.52 -4.65 -3.17
C TYR A 451 14.09 -5.38 -1.89
N HIS A 452 12.93 -5.05 -1.32
CA HIS A 452 12.44 -5.66 -0.08
C HIS A 452 12.29 -7.16 -0.23
N ALA A 453 11.60 -7.62 -1.30
CA ALA A 453 11.42 -9.02 -1.59
C ALA A 453 12.76 -9.75 -1.74
N LEU A 454 13.74 -9.14 -2.39
CA LEU A 454 15.06 -9.76 -2.58
C LEU A 454 15.80 -9.87 -1.24
N ALA A 455 15.79 -8.78 -0.46
CA ALA A 455 16.51 -8.69 0.81
C ALA A 455 16.06 -9.77 1.80
N PHE A 456 14.75 -9.90 2.05
CA PHE A 456 14.29 -10.94 2.99
C PHE A 456 14.31 -12.34 2.36
N THR A 457 14.12 -12.52 1.04
CA THR A 457 14.27 -13.85 0.41
C THR A 457 15.69 -14.38 0.59
N LEU A 458 16.72 -13.54 0.41
CA LEU A 458 18.11 -13.92 0.67
C LEU A 458 18.33 -14.31 2.13
N ILE A 459 17.87 -13.51 3.08
CA ILE A 459 18.03 -13.79 4.51
C ILE A 459 17.31 -15.08 4.91
N ARG A 460 16.15 -15.35 4.34
CA ARG A 460 15.36 -16.55 4.59
C ARG A 460 16.02 -17.83 4.12
N TYR A 461 16.64 -17.81 2.93
CA TYR A 461 17.46 -18.92 2.44
C TYR A 461 18.75 -19.11 3.24
N LEU A 462 19.23 -18.08 3.95
CA LEU A 462 20.31 -18.22 4.93
C LEU A 462 19.84 -18.78 6.29
N ALA A 463 18.58 -18.52 6.65
CA ALA A 463 17.99 -18.96 7.91
C ALA A 463 17.57 -20.44 7.88
N PHE A 464 16.95 -20.89 6.80
CA PHE A 464 16.38 -22.22 6.67
C PHE A 464 16.91 -22.97 5.44
N ASN A 465 17.07 -24.28 5.56
CA ASN A 465 17.49 -25.15 4.47
C ASN A 465 16.29 -25.46 3.57
N MET A 466 16.03 -24.56 2.63
CA MET A 466 14.93 -24.67 1.67
C MET A 466 15.14 -25.79 0.65
N PRO A 467 14.12 -26.60 0.34
CA PRO A 467 14.20 -27.61 -0.71
C PRO A 467 14.22 -26.97 -2.10
N GLY A 468 14.88 -27.64 -3.06
CA GLY A 468 14.95 -27.23 -4.46
C GLY A 468 16.21 -26.42 -4.82
N GLY A 469 16.14 -25.71 -5.95
CA GLY A 469 17.26 -24.97 -6.51
C GLY A 469 16.89 -23.54 -6.90
N LEU A 470 17.50 -23.05 -7.99
CA LEU A 470 17.29 -21.69 -8.47
C LEU A 470 15.83 -21.43 -8.91
N SER A 471 15.14 -22.44 -9.44
CA SER A 471 13.73 -22.36 -9.84
C SER A 471 12.82 -22.01 -8.67
N GLU A 472 12.95 -22.73 -7.56
CA GLU A 472 12.18 -22.51 -6.33
C GLU A 472 12.53 -21.15 -5.72
N PHE A 473 13.81 -20.78 -5.73
CA PHE A 473 14.23 -19.46 -5.28
C PHE A 473 13.53 -18.33 -6.04
N ILE A 474 13.45 -18.43 -7.38
CA ILE A 474 12.76 -17.45 -8.21
C ILE A 474 11.25 -17.45 -7.92
N GLN A 475 10.63 -18.62 -7.76
CA GLN A 475 9.19 -18.73 -7.47
C GLN A 475 8.84 -18.17 -6.08
N VAL A 476 9.65 -18.45 -5.06
CA VAL A 476 9.53 -17.85 -3.72
C VAL A 476 9.71 -16.34 -3.81
N TYR A 477 10.74 -15.86 -4.51
CA TYR A 477 10.97 -14.43 -4.73
C TYR A 477 9.77 -13.73 -5.38
N VAL A 478 9.21 -14.31 -6.45
CA VAL A 478 8.05 -13.73 -7.15
C VAL A 478 6.81 -13.70 -6.25
N THR A 479 6.53 -14.80 -5.52
CA THR A 479 5.42 -14.86 -4.55
C THR A 479 5.54 -13.77 -3.49
N LEU A 480 6.74 -13.59 -2.95
CA LEU A 480 7.01 -12.61 -1.91
C LEU A 480 7.00 -11.17 -2.45
N LEU A 481 7.46 -10.96 -3.68
CA LEU A 481 7.37 -9.69 -4.39
C LEU A 481 5.92 -9.27 -4.56
N LEU A 482 5.05 -10.15 -5.06
CA LEU A 482 3.63 -9.88 -5.23
C LEU A 482 2.93 -9.60 -3.88
N GLY A 483 3.27 -10.36 -2.84
CA GLY A 483 2.81 -10.09 -1.46
C GLY A 483 3.23 -8.71 -0.95
N THR A 484 4.48 -8.32 -1.17
CA THR A 484 5.00 -7.00 -0.76
C THR A 484 4.37 -5.85 -1.55
N ILE A 485 4.19 -5.99 -2.87
CA ILE A 485 3.50 -4.98 -3.67
C ILE A 485 2.05 -4.84 -3.16
N THR A 486 1.38 -5.94 -2.86
CA THR A 486 0.03 -5.90 -2.30
C THR A 486 -0.01 -5.15 -0.95
N GLY A 487 0.97 -5.39 -0.08
CA GLY A 487 1.15 -4.63 1.15
C GLY A 487 1.32 -3.13 0.88
N MET A 488 2.17 -2.76 -0.07
CA MET A 488 2.36 -1.36 -0.48
C MET A 488 1.09 -0.72 -1.02
N MET A 489 0.29 -1.46 -1.80
CA MET A 489 -0.99 -1.00 -2.30
C MET A 489 -2.00 -0.74 -1.16
N ILE A 490 -2.03 -1.61 -0.15
CA ILE A 490 -2.84 -1.38 1.06
C ILE A 490 -2.34 -0.14 1.81
N GLY A 491 -1.02 0.07 1.91
CA GLY A 491 -0.44 1.28 2.49
C GLY A 491 -0.87 2.55 1.74
N LEU A 492 -0.74 2.56 0.41
CA LEU A 492 -1.20 3.66 -0.43
C LEU A 492 -2.71 3.89 -0.30
N MET A 493 -3.50 2.82 -0.19
CA MET A 493 -4.95 2.91 0.05
C MET A 493 -5.26 3.54 1.41
N ALA A 494 -4.56 3.14 2.47
CA ALA A 494 -4.68 3.76 3.80
C ALA A 494 -4.38 5.27 3.73
N SER A 495 -3.33 5.65 3.01
CA SER A 495 -2.96 7.05 2.75
C SER A 495 -4.03 7.82 1.96
N ALA A 496 -4.67 7.15 1.00
CA ALA A 496 -5.74 7.76 0.20
C ALA A 496 -7.01 7.97 1.02
N ILE A 497 -7.29 7.13 2.03
CA ILE A 497 -8.44 7.27 2.93
C ILE A 497 -8.18 8.38 3.97
N SER A 498 -7.01 8.41 4.59
CA SER A 498 -6.73 9.27 5.73
C SER A 498 -6.68 10.77 5.37
N ASN A 499 -7.15 11.62 6.29
CA ASN A 499 -7.07 13.07 6.14
C ASN A 499 -5.82 13.67 6.81
N ASN A 500 -5.28 12.96 7.81
CA ASN A 500 -4.15 13.40 8.62
C ASN A 500 -3.10 12.29 8.73
N GLN A 501 -1.83 12.65 8.90
CA GLN A 501 -0.73 11.68 8.96
C GLN A 501 -0.82 10.79 10.22
N SER A 502 -1.38 11.32 11.31
CA SER A 502 -1.54 10.62 12.59
C SER A 502 -2.60 9.51 12.56
N THR A 503 -3.65 9.65 11.75
CA THR A 503 -4.73 8.63 11.67
C THR A 503 -4.40 7.52 10.67
N THR A 504 -3.36 7.70 9.86
CA THR A 504 -3.04 6.77 8.77
C THR A 504 -2.59 5.39 9.26
N PRO A 505 -1.73 5.25 10.30
CA PRO A 505 -1.37 3.95 10.84
C PRO A 505 -2.57 3.14 11.37
N LEU A 506 -3.57 3.80 11.97
CA LEU A 506 -4.78 3.14 12.46
C LEU A 506 -5.60 2.53 11.31
N ILE A 507 -5.72 3.25 10.20
CA ILE A 507 -6.39 2.75 8.99
C ILE A 507 -5.59 1.60 8.37
N MET A 508 -4.26 1.68 8.36
CA MET A 508 -3.41 0.60 7.89
C MET A 508 -3.61 -0.69 8.71
N ILE A 509 -3.66 -0.58 10.04
CA ILE A 509 -3.95 -1.71 10.94
C ILE A 509 -5.35 -2.29 10.63
N LEU A 510 -6.36 -1.43 10.52
CA LEU A 510 -7.74 -1.83 10.20
C LEU A 510 -7.83 -2.62 8.88
N LEU A 511 -7.02 -2.27 7.87
CA LEU A 511 -7.01 -2.94 6.57
C LEU A 511 -6.18 -4.23 6.56
N THR A 512 -5.12 -4.32 7.38
CA THR A 512 -4.19 -5.48 7.37
C THR A 512 -4.61 -6.60 8.31
N VAL A 513 -5.22 -6.31 9.45
CA VAL A 513 -5.64 -7.35 10.42
C VAL A 513 -6.58 -8.40 9.79
N PRO A 514 -7.64 -8.02 9.02
CA PRO A 514 -8.48 -9.00 8.34
C PRO A 514 -7.70 -9.87 7.36
N MET A 515 -6.67 -9.33 6.70
CA MET A 515 -5.82 -10.10 5.79
C MET A 515 -5.04 -11.17 6.55
N TYR A 516 -4.54 -10.90 7.75
CA TYR A 516 -3.87 -11.92 8.55
C TYR A 516 -4.82 -13.04 8.97
N MET A 517 -5.99 -12.66 9.50
CA MET A 517 -6.98 -13.62 9.98
C MET A 517 -7.55 -14.51 8.88
N PHE A 518 -7.86 -13.94 7.71
CA PHE A 518 -8.50 -14.67 6.62
C PHE A 518 -7.54 -15.42 5.68
N SER A 519 -6.27 -15.60 6.08
CA SER A 519 -5.27 -16.34 5.31
C SER A 519 -5.58 -17.84 5.15
N GLY A 520 -6.38 -18.43 6.05
CA GLY A 520 -6.62 -19.88 6.10
C GLY A 520 -5.48 -20.69 6.75
N ALA A 521 -4.38 -20.04 7.16
CA ALA A 521 -3.24 -20.72 7.76
C ALA A 521 -3.45 -21.07 9.24
N LEU A 522 -4.15 -20.21 10.01
CA LEU A 522 -4.42 -20.44 11.44
C LEU A 522 -5.59 -21.39 11.69
N ALA A 523 -6.60 -21.33 10.84
CA ALA A 523 -7.84 -22.10 10.94
C ALA A 523 -8.43 -22.29 9.53
N PRO A 524 -9.20 -23.37 9.29
CA PRO A 524 -9.90 -23.55 8.02
C PRO A 524 -10.96 -22.46 7.87
N ILE A 525 -10.91 -21.72 6.75
CA ILE A 525 -11.80 -20.60 6.45
C ILE A 525 -12.47 -20.86 5.11
N PRO A 526 -13.78 -20.60 4.97
CA PRO A 526 -14.46 -20.72 3.69
C PRO A 526 -13.76 -19.93 2.58
N GLU A 527 -13.73 -20.52 1.38
CA GLU A 527 -13.02 -19.96 0.23
C GLU A 527 -13.45 -18.52 -0.09
N TYR A 528 -14.77 -18.25 -0.08
CA TYR A 528 -15.32 -16.93 -0.40
C TYR A 528 -14.85 -15.79 0.53
N LEU A 529 -14.43 -16.08 1.77
CA LEU A 529 -13.85 -15.10 2.69
C LEU A 529 -12.35 -14.95 2.48
N SER A 530 -11.66 -16.07 2.31
CA SER A 530 -10.19 -16.11 2.25
C SER A 530 -9.61 -15.67 0.91
N VAL A 531 -10.38 -15.72 -0.19
CA VAL A 531 -9.97 -15.23 -1.52
C VAL A 531 -9.59 -13.74 -1.50
N TRP A 532 -10.16 -12.95 -0.59
CA TRP A 532 -9.83 -11.53 -0.43
C TRP A 532 -8.53 -11.28 0.34
N ALA A 533 -8.02 -12.29 1.05
CA ALA A 533 -6.80 -12.20 1.83
C ALA A 533 -5.58 -12.47 0.95
N SER A 534 -4.79 -11.45 0.62
CA SER A 534 -3.55 -11.63 -0.15
C SER A 534 -2.58 -12.62 0.48
N THR A 535 -2.57 -12.70 1.81
CA THR A 535 -1.78 -13.63 2.62
C THR A 535 -2.17 -15.09 2.40
N ARG A 536 -3.43 -15.40 2.06
CA ARG A 536 -3.87 -16.74 1.65
C ARG A 536 -3.07 -17.18 0.43
N TRP A 537 -3.11 -16.38 -0.64
CA TRP A 537 -2.44 -16.69 -1.89
C TRP A 537 -0.92 -16.77 -1.73
N SER A 538 -0.32 -15.91 -0.90
CA SER A 538 1.13 -16.00 -0.60
C SER A 538 1.46 -17.29 0.13
N TYR A 539 0.67 -17.65 1.13
CA TYR A 539 0.87 -18.86 1.93
C TYR A 539 0.69 -20.12 1.09
N GLU A 540 -0.40 -20.17 0.30
CA GLU A 540 -0.72 -21.26 -0.62
C GLU A 540 0.42 -21.49 -1.62
N ALA A 541 0.90 -20.43 -2.28
CA ALA A 541 2.05 -20.54 -3.17
C ALA A 541 3.31 -21.05 -2.46
N LEU A 542 3.65 -20.55 -1.26
CA LEU A 542 4.84 -20.99 -0.53
C LEU A 542 4.79 -22.48 -0.17
N MET A 543 3.63 -22.98 0.28
CA MET A 543 3.40 -24.40 0.56
C MET A 543 3.64 -25.27 -0.68
N GLY A 544 3.02 -24.91 -1.81
CA GLY A 544 3.16 -25.64 -3.06
C GLY A 544 4.56 -25.57 -3.66
N ILE A 545 5.24 -24.41 -3.60
CA ILE A 545 6.62 -24.24 -4.09
C ILE A 545 7.60 -25.09 -3.29
N ALA A 546 7.44 -25.14 -1.96
CA ALA A 546 8.26 -26.00 -1.12
C ALA A 546 7.98 -27.49 -1.34
N GLY A 547 6.83 -27.84 -1.92
CA GLY A 547 6.43 -29.23 -2.18
C GLY A 547 5.86 -29.93 -0.96
N ILE A 548 5.49 -29.19 0.09
CA ILE A 548 4.88 -29.76 1.30
C ILE A 548 3.51 -30.33 0.90
N GLY A 549 3.35 -31.64 1.06
CA GLY A 549 2.13 -32.35 0.66
C GLY A 549 2.05 -32.69 -0.83
N SER A 550 3.12 -32.48 -1.62
CA SER A 550 3.15 -32.91 -3.02
C SER A 550 2.92 -34.42 -3.17
N ASP A 551 3.63 -35.22 -2.38
CA ASP A 551 3.51 -36.68 -2.46
C ASP A 551 2.17 -37.17 -1.88
N VAL A 552 1.65 -36.50 -0.85
CA VAL A 552 0.30 -36.74 -0.30
C VAL A 552 -0.78 -36.46 -1.34
N SER A 553 -0.66 -35.36 -2.10
CA SER A 553 -1.63 -35.02 -3.16
C SER A 553 -1.61 -35.98 -4.34
N ARG A 554 -0.48 -36.68 -4.56
CA ARG A 554 -0.31 -37.70 -5.59
C ARG A 554 -0.81 -39.07 -5.16
N ASP A 555 -0.84 -39.32 -3.85
CA ASP A 555 -1.19 -40.62 -3.29
C ASP A 555 -2.70 -40.92 -3.47
N PRO A 556 -3.06 -42.05 -4.14
CA PRO A 556 -4.45 -42.48 -4.29
C PRO A 556 -5.18 -42.66 -2.96
N CYS A 557 -4.49 -43.13 -1.92
CA CYS A 557 -5.11 -43.50 -0.65
C CYS A 557 -5.51 -42.27 0.18
N TRP A 558 -4.80 -41.15 0.02
CA TRP A 558 -5.16 -39.86 0.64
C TRP A 558 -6.33 -39.17 -0.05
N GLN A 559 -6.81 -39.68 -1.19
CA GLN A 559 -8.05 -39.22 -1.84
C GLN A 559 -9.30 -39.97 -1.33
N LEU A 560 -9.12 -41.02 -0.53
CA LEU A 560 -10.21 -41.79 0.05
C LEU A 560 -10.83 -41.05 1.26
N PRO A 561 -12.13 -41.26 1.53
CA PRO A 561 -12.76 -40.85 2.79
C PRO A 561 -11.98 -41.36 4.01
N ALA A 562 -11.90 -40.53 5.06
CA ALA A 562 -11.10 -40.82 6.25
C ALA A 562 -11.53 -42.13 6.95
N ASP A 563 -12.82 -42.45 6.96
CA ASP A 563 -13.36 -43.69 7.53
C ASP A 563 -12.86 -44.94 6.81
N LEU A 564 -12.73 -44.89 5.48
CA LEU A 564 -12.18 -45.99 4.69
C LEU A 564 -10.68 -46.11 4.90
N ARG A 565 -9.98 -44.99 4.90
CA ARG A 565 -8.52 -44.90 5.06
C ARG A 565 -8.06 -45.41 6.42
N ASP A 566 -8.73 -45.01 7.50
CA ASP A 566 -8.38 -45.40 8.87
C ASP A 566 -8.69 -46.89 9.15
N GLY A 567 -9.56 -47.51 8.32
CA GLY A 567 -9.90 -48.93 8.39
C GLY A 567 -8.97 -49.88 7.63
N MET A 568 -8.00 -49.37 6.86
CA MET A 568 -7.11 -50.20 6.01
C MET A 568 -6.01 -50.88 6.83
N SER A 569 -5.81 -52.18 6.59
CA SER A 569 -4.65 -52.91 7.10
C SER A 569 -3.36 -52.55 6.34
N LEU A 570 -2.20 -52.99 6.83
CA LEU A 570 -0.92 -52.79 6.14
C LEU A 570 -0.90 -53.47 4.75
N ASP A 571 -1.49 -54.66 4.66
CA ASP A 571 -1.57 -55.43 3.41
C ASP A 571 -2.51 -54.74 2.41
N ASP A 572 -3.62 -54.14 2.89
CA ASP A 572 -4.51 -53.34 2.05
C ASP A 572 -3.75 -52.12 1.48
N LYS A 573 -2.98 -51.42 2.32
CA LYS A 573 -2.20 -50.23 1.92
C LYS A 573 -1.15 -50.57 0.85
N GLU A 574 -0.50 -51.72 0.98
CA GLU A 574 0.43 -52.24 -0.04
C GLU A 574 -0.32 -52.60 -1.34
N PHE A 575 -1.45 -53.30 -1.24
CA PHE A 575 -2.27 -53.68 -2.39
C PHE A 575 -2.75 -52.46 -3.21
N PHE A 576 -3.16 -51.38 -2.53
CA PHE A 576 -3.58 -50.13 -3.16
C PHE A 576 -2.41 -49.22 -3.58
N GLN A 577 -1.16 -49.62 -3.35
CA GLN A 577 0.05 -48.88 -3.71
C GLN A 577 0.07 -47.46 -3.11
N CYS A 578 -0.25 -47.36 -1.82
CA CYS A 578 -0.23 -46.07 -1.12
C CYS A 578 1.21 -45.58 -0.93
N ASN A 579 1.56 -44.43 -1.49
CA ASN A 579 2.95 -43.95 -1.46
C ASN A 579 3.35 -43.33 -0.10
N CYS A 580 2.43 -42.58 0.50
CA CYS A 580 2.54 -41.86 1.77
C CYS A 580 1.66 -42.50 2.85
N MET A 581 1.38 -43.79 2.76
CA MET A 581 0.64 -44.57 3.75
C MET A 581 1.23 -45.98 3.87
N GLY A 582 1.11 -46.65 5.02
CA GLY A 582 1.73 -47.95 5.21
C GLY A 582 3.25 -47.88 5.27
N LEU A 583 3.94 -48.91 4.78
CA LEU A 583 5.40 -49.01 4.91
C LEU A 583 6.17 -48.30 3.81
N ASP A 584 5.55 -48.12 2.64
CA ASP A 584 6.15 -47.44 1.50
C ASP A 584 6.49 -45.98 1.82
N MET A 585 5.80 -45.36 2.78
CA MET A 585 6.09 -43.99 3.22
C MET A 585 7.50 -43.84 3.82
N PHE A 586 8.11 -44.94 4.28
CA PHE A 586 9.45 -44.90 4.86
C PHE A 586 10.56 -44.84 3.79
N SER A 587 10.20 -44.95 2.51
CA SER A 587 11.07 -44.64 1.39
C SER A 587 10.93 -43.18 0.99
N LYS A 588 12.03 -42.43 1.06
CA LYS A 588 12.08 -41.01 0.69
C LYS A 588 11.64 -40.76 -0.76
N ASP A 589 11.89 -41.71 -1.67
CA ASP A 589 11.49 -41.58 -3.07
C ASP A 589 9.96 -41.70 -3.24
N SER A 590 9.33 -42.47 -2.37
CA SER A 590 7.88 -42.67 -2.30
C SER A 590 7.19 -41.47 -1.64
N CYS A 591 7.61 -41.12 -0.42
CA CYS A 591 7.02 -40.03 0.37
C CYS A 591 8.09 -39.13 1.00
N ASP A 592 8.35 -37.96 0.41
CA ASP A 592 9.25 -36.95 0.98
C ASP A 592 8.46 -35.96 1.86
N PHE A 593 7.81 -36.48 2.91
CA PHE A 593 7.04 -35.66 3.84
C PHE A 593 7.88 -35.29 5.07
N PRO A 594 7.95 -33.99 5.47
CA PRO A 594 8.83 -33.58 6.57
C PRO A 594 8.48 -34.21 7.93
N GLY A 595 9.43 -34.97 8.49
CA GLY A 595 9.33 -35.60 9.81
C GLY A 595 8.87 -37.06 9.80
N VAL A 596 8.48 -37.63 8.65
CA VAL A 596 8.08 -39.05 8.54
C VAL A 596 9.25 -39.99 8.79
N GLY A 597 10.45 -39.63 8.32
CA GLY A 597 11.64 -40.44 8.49
C GLY A 597 12.08 -40.64 9.94
N ALA A 598 11.62 -39.80 10.88
CA ALA A 598 11.92 -39.95 12.31
C ALA A 598 11.38 -41.27 12.90
N TYR A 599 10.35 -41.86 12.27
CA TYR A 599 9.69 -43.08 12.73
C TYR A 599 10.27 -44.35 12.08
N TYR A 600 11.19 -44.20 11.12
CA TYR A 600 11.83 -45.33 10.48
C TYR A 600 12.82 -46.02 11.43
N THR A 601 12.73 -47.35 11.53
CA THR A 601 13.75 -48.19 12.16
C THR A 601 14.22 -49.25 11.18
N SER A 602 15.49 -49.65 11.26
CA SER A 602 16.08 -50.67 10.37
C SER A 602 15.40 -52.03 10.47
N GLU A 603 14.62 -52.25 11.53
CA GLU A 603 13.88 -53.48 11.81
C GLU A 603 12.61 -53.60 10.95
N LEU A 604 12.09 -52.48 10.41
CA LEU A 604 10.88 -52.49 9.56
C LEU A 604 11.07 -53.26 8.25
N ASN A 605 12.32 -53.40 7.81
CA ASN A 605 12.69 -54.12 6.58
C ASN A 605 13.07 -55.58 6.83
N GLN A 606 12.93 -56.09 8.05
CA GLN A 606 13.20 -57.49 8.35
C GLN A 606 12.06 -58.38 7.87
N ASP A 607 12.42 -59.57 7.41
CA ASP A 607 11.45 -60.61 7.07
C ASP A 607 10.68 -61.04 8.33
N PRO A 608 9.41 -61.49 8.19
CA PRO A 608 8.65 -62.01 9.30
C PRO A 608 9.38 -63.21 9.96
N PRO A 609 9.22 -63.42 11.27
CA PRO A 609 9.83 -64.56 11.95
C PRO A 609 9.39 -65.87 11.26
N ALA A 610 10.32 -66.82 11.14
CA ALA A 610 10.01 -68.11 10.52
C ALA A 610 9.17 -68.97 11.47
N SER A 611 8.12 -69.61 10.93
CA SER A 611 7.36 -70.60 11.69
C SER A 611 8.26 -71.78 12.09
N PRO A 612 8.08 -72.35 13.30
CA PRO A 612 8.76 -73.58 13.70
C PRO A 612 8.48 -74.72 12.70
N ALA A 613 9.44 -75.64 12.56
CA ALA A 613 9.26 -76.84 11.75
C ALA A 613 8.09 -77.67 12.30
N ALA A 614 7.29 -78.25 11.40
CA ALA A 614 6.13 -79.05 11.79
C ALA A 614 6.57 -80.26 12.63
N LEU A 615 5.78 -80.59 13.65
CA LEU A 615 5.99 -81.77 14.47
C LEU A 615 5.91 -83.03 13.57
N PRO A 616 6.84 -83.99 13.70
CA PRO A 616 6.75 -85.28 13.01
C PRO A 616 5.45 -86.01 13.38
N ASP A 617 5.01 -86.95 12.53
CA ASP A 617 3.84 -87.77 12.85
C ASP A 617 4.08 -88.61 14.11
N ALA A 618 3.02 -88.83 14.88
CA ALA A 618 3.07 -89.64 16.09
C ALA A 618 3.50 -91.09 15.77
N PRO A 619 4.27 -91.75 16.66
CA PRO A 619 4.67 -93.13 16.45
C PRO A 619 3.42 -94.02 16.28
N PRO A 620 3.39 -94.89 15.27
CA PRO A 620 2.24 -95.74 15.01
C PRO A 620 2.00 -96.72 16.17
N GLU A 621 0.75 -97.10 16.40
CA GLU A 621 0.42 -98.09 17.44
C GLU A 621 1.19 -99.40 17.20
N PRO A 622 1.76 -100.00 18.26
CA PRO A 622 2.58 -101.19 18.13
C PRO A 622 1.70 -102.37 17.69
N LEU A 623 2.13 -103.07 16.64
CA LEU A 623 1.52 -104.33 16.22
C LEU A 623 2.10 -105.47 17.06
N PHE A 624 1.28 -106.03 17.96
CA PHE A 624 1.68 -107.18 18.74
C PHE A 624 1.58 -108.46 17.91
N PRO A 625 2.54 -109.40 18.05
CA PRO A 625 2.40 -110.74 17.46
C PRO A 625 1.18 -111.46 18.05
N ASP A 626 0.63 -112.44 17.33
CA ASP A 626 -0.46 -113.26 17.87
C ASP A 626 0.05 -114.16 19.00
N PRO A 627 -0.73 -114.37 20.08
CA PRO A 627 -0.33 -115.25 21.17
C PRO A 627 -0.27 -116.71 20.68
N PRO A 628 0.66 -117.53 21.20
CA PRO A 628 0.76 -118.93 20.81
C PRO A 628 -0.51 -119.71 21.20
N ASP A 629 -0.99 -120.58 20.32
CA ASP A 629 -2.19 -121.40 20.57
C ASP A 629 -1.96 -122.44 21.67
N PRO A 630 -2.95 -122.69 22.55
CA PRO A 630 -2.85 -123.70 23.59
C PRO A 630 -2.78 -125.12 22.99
N PRO A 631 -1.99 -126.04 23.56
CA PRO A 631 -1.82 -127.37 23.01
C PRO A 631 -3.11 -128.20 23.10
N ALA A 632 -3.49 -128.85 22.00
CA ALA A 632 -4.70 -129.68 21.91
C ALA A 632 -4.64 -130.98 22.75
N ASP A 633 -3.44 -131.46 23.08
CA ASP A 633 -3.19 -132.64 23.92
C ASP A 633 -2.28 -132.29 25.10
N VAL A 634 -2.90 -132.18 26.27
CA VAL A 634 -2.27 -131.72 27.53
C VAL A 634 -1.48 -132.83 28.23
N SER A 635 -1.52 -134.07 27.71
CA SER A 635 -0.80 -135.21 28.28
C SER A 635 0.63 -135.36 27.77
N ASN A 636 0.98 -134.68 26.67
CA ASN A 636 2.30 -134.73 26.06
C ASN A 636 3.24 -133.66 26.65
N GLN A 637 4.09 -134.08 27.58
CA GLN A 637 5.01 -133.18 28.31
C GLN A 637 5.98 -132.40 27.40
N VAL A 638 6.33 -132.91 26.21
CA VAL A 638 7.25 -132.21 25.29
C VAL A 638 6.57 -131.02 24.62
N VAL A 639 5.30 -131.16 24.21
CA VAL A 639 4.51 -130.10 23.56
C VAL A 639 4.16 -129.00 24.56
N VAL A 640 3.91 -129.35 25.83
CA VAL A 640 3.68 -128.37 26.90
C VAL A 640 4.92 -127.53 27.18
N VAL A 641 6.13 -128.10 27.18
CA VAL A 641 7.39 -127.33 27.35
C VAL A 641 7.64 -126.41 26.17
N GLN A 642 7.41 -126.86 24.93
CA GLN A 642 7.53 -126.01 23.73
C GLN A 642 6.54 -124.84 23.74
N TYR A 643 5.31 -125.05 24.23
CA TYR A 643 4.34 -123.98 24.42
C TYR A 643 4.79 -122.98 25.49
N LEU A 644 5.33 -123.44 26.62
CA LEU A 644 5.84 -122.55 27.68
C LEU A 644 7.05 -121.72 27.23
N ASP A 645 7.97 -122.31 26.46
CA ASP A 645 9.10 -121.58 25.87
C ASP A 645 8.64 -120.58 24.81
N ALA A 646 7.66 -120.94 23.96
CA ALA A 646 7.04 -120.03 23.00
C ALA A 646 6.28 -118.89 23.69
N LEU A 647 5.60 -119.17 24.81
CA LEU A 647 4.88 -118.18 25.62
C LEU A 647 5.84 -117.25 26.35
N LYS A 648 6.97 -117.77 26.85
CA LYS A 648 8.04 -116.94 27.43
C LYS A 648 8.66 -116.02 26.38
N LYS A 649 8.96 -116.55 25.19
CA LYS A 649 9.48 -115.75 24.07
C LYS A 649 8.48 -114.69 23.62
N TYR A 650 7.19 -115.03 23.52
CA TYR A 650 6.13 -114.07 23.25
C TYR A 650 6.07 -112.95 24.30
N GLN A 651 6.21 -113.29 25.59
CA GLN A 651 6.26 -112.28 26.66
C GLN A 651 7.48 -111.36 26.55
N GLU A 652 8.65 -111.90 26.22
CA GLU A 652 9.87 -111.13 25.95
C GLU A 652 9.68 -110.20 24.73
N ASP A 653 9.20 -110.73 23.60
CA ASP A 653 8.93 -109.97 22.37
C ASP A 653 7.89 -108.85 22.60
N VAL A 654 6.80 -109.13 23.35
CA VAL A 654 5.80 -108.11 23.71
C VAL A 654 6.39 -107.04 24.61
N THR A 655 7.25 -107.41 25.58
CA THR A 655 7.89 -106.45 26.49
C THR A 655 8.85 -105.55 25.73
N ASP A 656 9.67 -106.11 24.84
CA ASP A 656 10.61 -105.35 24.00
C ASP A 656 9.87 -104.38 23.06
N ILE A 657 8.77 -104.81 22.43
CA ILE A 657 7.91 -103.94 21.60
C ILE A 657 7.29 -102.82 22.44
N GLN A 658 6.83 -103.12 23.66
CA GLN A 658 6.27 -102.11 24.56
C GLN A 658 7.31 -101.09 25.02
N ASP A 659 8.54 -101.52 25.32
CA ASP A 659 9.61 -100.66 25.76
C ASP A 659 10.18 -99.81 24.61
N ASP A 660 10.29 -100.35 23.39
CA ASP A 660 10.62 -99.56 22.18
C ASP A 660 9.55 -98.51 21.88
N TYR A 661 8.27 -98.89 21.91
CA TYR A 661 7.16 -97.94 21.73
C TYR A 661 7.16 -96.85 22.82
N ARG A 662 7.41 -97.19 24.09
CA ARG A 662 7.56 -96.21 25.17
C ARG A 662 8.69 -95.22 24.91
N ASN A 663 9.85 -95.69 24.45
CA ASN A 663 10.98 -94.83 24.10
C ASN A 663 10.63 -93.89 22.94
N GLN A 664 9.96 -94.39 21.90
CA GLN A 664 9.50 -93.57 20.77
C GLN A 664 8.47 -92.53 21.21
N VAL A 665 7.54 -92.90 22.09
CA VAL A 665 6.55 -91.99 22.67
C VAL A 665 7.20 -90.92 23.54
N ASP A 666 8.21 -91.25 24.36
CA ASP A 666 8.95 -90.30 25.20
C ASP A 666 9.75 -89.28 24.36
N ILE A 667 10.41 -89.75 23.29
CA ILE A 667 11.09 -88.87 22.31
C ILE A 667 10.07 -87.94 21.65
N TYR A 668 8.93 -88.47 21.21
CA TYR A 668 7.86 -87.68 20.60
C TYR A 668 7.29 -86.63 21.58
N GLN A 669 7.07 -87.00 22.85
CA GLN A 669 6.60 -86.07 23.89
C GLN A 669 7.60 -84.93 24.11
N THR A 670 8.90 -85.23 24.17
CA THR A 670 9.96 -84.23 24.28
C THR A 670 9.99 -83.29 23.07
N MET A 671 9.86 -83.83 21.86
CA MET A 671 9.76 -83.02 20.63
C MET A 671 8.51 -82.14 20.61
N ALA A 672 7.37 -82.64 21.11
CA ALA A 672 6.14 -81.89 21.23
C ALA A 672 6.25 -80.73 22.22
N GLU A 673 6.94 -80.92 23.36
CA GLU A 673 7.23 -79.84 24.32
C GLU A 673 8.13 -78.75 23.72
N ILE A 674 9.19 -79.14 22.99
CA ILE A 674 10.06 -78.19 22.28
C ILE A 674 9.26 -77.40 21.25
N TYR A 675 8.45 -78.08 20.43
CA TYR A 675 7.59 -77.43 19.44
C TYR A 675 6.58 -76.45 20.07
N GLN A 676 5.98 -76.80 21.22
CA GLN A 676 5.09 -75.90 21.94
C GLN A 676 5.81 -74.63 22.41
N ASN A 677 7.01 -74.77 22.98
CA ASN A 677 7.83 -73.62 23.41
C ASN A 677 8.26 -72.76 22.21
N ASP A 678 8.71 -73.38 21.13
CA ASP A 678 9.07 -72.68 19.89
C ASP A 678 7.88 -71.95 19.27
N MET A 679 6.67 -72.53 19.34
CA MET A 679 5.43 -71.89 18.89
C MET A 679 5.05 -70.68 19.75
N ILE A 680 5.19 -70.77 21.07
CA ILE A 680 4.99 -69.62 21.97
C ILE A 680 5.97 -68.50 21.61
N GLN A 681 7.25 -68.83 21.45
CA GLN A 681 8.29 -67.86 21.09
C GLN A 681 8.02 -67.24 19.71
N TYR A 682 7.63 -68.04 18.71
CA TYR A 682 7.21 -67.55 17.40
C TYR A 682 6.04 -66.58 17.49
N GLN A 683 5.00 -66.90 18.28
CA GLN A 683 3.85 -66.01 18.47
C GLN A 683 4.25 -64.70 19.15
N GLU A 684 5.10 -64.73 20.16
CA GLU A 684 5.63 -63.52 20.80
C GLU A 684 6.43 -62.65 19.83
N ASP A 685 7.31 -63.27 19.04
CA ASP A 685 8.17 -62.56 18.10
C ASP A 685 7.37 -62.01 16.91
N LEU A 686 6.35 -62.75 16.44
CA LEU A 686 5.39 -62.26 15.43
C LEU A 686 4.55 -61.10 15.97
N ALA A 687 4.13 -61.15 17.23
CA ALA A 687 3.41 -60.06 17.87
C ALA A 687 4.31 -58.82 17.99
N LYS A 688 5.55 -58.96 18.45
CA LYS A 688 6.54 -57.87 18.51
C LYS A 688 6.81 -57.27 17.12
N TYR A 689 6.99 -58.13 16.11
CA TYR A 689 7.16 -57.73 14.71
C TYR A 689 5.99 -56.87 14.22
N THR A 690 4.75 -57.33 14.44
CA THR A 690 3.54 -56.65 13.98
C THR A 690 3.31 -55.33 14.72
N VAL A 691 3.43 -55.33 16.05
CA VAL A 691 3.21 -54.13 16.88
C VAL A 691 4.20 -53.03 16.54
N ARG A 692 5.47 -53.35 16.31
CA ARG A 692 6.49 -52.36 15.92
C ARG A 692 6.15 -51.70 14.59
N ARG A 693 5.78 -52.48 13.57
CA ARG A 693 5.40 -51.96 12.24
C ARG A 693 4.15 -51.06 12.35
N VAL A 694 3.10 -51.54 12.99
CA VAL A 694 1.86 -50.77 13.16
C VAL A 694 2.09 -49.48 13.96
N SER A 695 2.87 -49.54 15.04
CA SER A 695 3.17 -48.35 15.85
C SER A 695 4.00 -47.31 15.10
N ALA A 696 4.98 -47.74 14.31
CA ALA A 696 5.79 -46.83 13.50
C ALA A 696 4.95 -46.15 12.41
N VAL A 697 4.17 -46.96 11.67
CA VAL A 697 3.26 -46.48 10.63
C VAL A 697 2.21 -45.53 11.20
N SER A 698 1.54 -45.90 12.30
CA SER A 698 0.53 -45.05 12.94
C SER A 698 1.11 -43.73 13.44
N GLY A 699 2.33 -43.74 13.98
CA GLY A 699 3.04 -42.52 14.38
C GLY A 699 3.32 -41.59 13.19
N ALA A 700 3.80 -42.15 12.08
CA ALA A 700 4.10 -41.39 10.87
C ALA A 700 2.84 -40.88 10.13
N GLU A 701 1.80 -41.71 10.01
CA GLU A 701 0.48 -41.32 9.47
C GLU A 701 -0.14 -40.20 10.30
N GLY A 702 -0.02 -40.26 11.63
CA GLY A 702 -0.48 -39.21 12.53
C GLY A 702 0.21 -37.85 12.30
N VAL A 703 1.49 -37.85 11.89
CA VAL A 703 2.18 -36.61 11.49
C VAL A 703 1.55 -36.02 10.24
N ILE A 704 1.28 -36.84 9.22
CA ILE A 704 0.66 -36.39 7.96
C ILE A 704 -0.77 -35.89 8.22
N ASP A 705 -1.58 -36.64 8.98
CA ASP A 705 -2.95 -36.28 9.34
C ASP A 705 -3.03 -34.92 10.03
N SER A 706 -2.11 -34.67 10.98
CA SER A 706 -2.07 -33.41 11.74
C SER A 706 -1.94 -32.14 10.86
N VAL A 707 -1.49 -32.31 9.62
CA VAL A 707 -1.23 -31.29 8.61
C VAL A 707 -2.32 -31.30 7.53
N VAL A 708 -2.72 -32.48 7.05
CA VAL A 708 -3.74 -32.66 5.99
C VAL A 708 -5.07 -32.05 6.39
N ASP A 709 -5.54 -32.28 7.61
CA ASP A 709 -6.84 -31.76 8.08
C ASP A 709 -6.92 -30.23 8.07
N ARG A 710 -5.77 -29.56 8.22
CA ARG A 710 -5.69 -28.10 8.32
C ARG A 710 -5.30 -27.41 7.02
N TRP A 711 -4.43 -28.03 6.22
CA TRP A 711 -3.75 -27.36 5.10
C TRP A 711 -3.78 -28.13 3.78
N SER A 712 -4.53 -29.23 3.67
CA SER A 712 -4.70 -29.98 2.41
C SER A 712 -5.16 -29.11 1.23
N TRP A 713 -5.95 -28.06 1.49
CA TRP A 713 -6.38 -27.08 0.49
C TRP A 713 -5.23 -26.33 -0.21
N ALA A 714 -4.04 -26.31 0.39
CA ALA A 714 -2.85 -25.67 -0.18
C ALA A 714 -1.89 -26.66 -0.86
N PHE A 715 -2.22 -27.95 -0.87
CA PHE A 715 -1.37 -28.98 -1.46
C PHE A 715 -1.55 -29.05 -2.98
N VAL A 716 -0.45 -29.31 -3.68
CA VAL A 716 -0.44 -29.49 -5.13
C VAL A 716 0.63 -30.51 -5.50
N ASN A 717 0.34 -31.33 -6.52
CA ASN A 717 1.30 -32.29 -7.04
C ASN A 717 2.39 -31.54 -7.83
N LYS A 718 3.51 -31.25 -7.17
CA LYS A 718 4.66 -30.55 -7.74
C LYS A 718 5.41 -31.40 -8.77
N ARG A 719 5.32 -32.73 -8.68
CA ARG A 719 5.96 -33.68 -9.61
C ARG A 719 5.26 -33.73 -10.98
N ASP A 720 4.02 -33.24 -11.10
CA ASP A 720 3.32 -33.08 -12.38
C ASP A 720 3.36 -31.62 -12.87
N PRO A 721 4.22 -31.27 -13.85
CA PRO A 721 4.30 -29.91 -14.38
C PRO A 721 2.99 -29.40 -14.99
N LYS A 722 2.13 -30.31 -15.48
CA LYS A 722 0.84 -29.94 -16.09
C LYS A 722 -0.19 -29.51 -15.04
N ALA A 723 -0.08 -30.00 -13.82
CA ALA A 723 -0.90 -29.57 -12.69
C ALA A 723 -0.27 -28.36 -11.98
N TYR A 724 1.04 -28.42 -11.72
CA TYR A 724 1.75 -27.45 -10.90
C TYR A 724 1.83 -26.04 -11.51
N LEU A 725 2.26 -25.92 -12.78
CA LEU A 725 2.48 -24.60 -13.39
C LEU A 725 1.18 -23.79 -13.54
N PRO A 726 0.07 -24.35 -14.08
CA PRO A 726 -1.20 -23.62 -14.16
C PRO A 726 -1.71 -23.17 -12.78
N TRP A 727 -1.60 -24.05 -11.77
CA TRP A 727 -1.98 -23.72 -10.40
C TRP A 727 -1.15 -22.55 -9.84
N LEU A 728 0.18 -22.58 -10.00
CA LEU A 728 1.05 -21.51 -9.52
C LEU A 728 0.73 -20.17 -10.20
N TYR A 729 0.50 -20.18 -11.52
CA TYR A 729 0.09 -18.99 -12.25
C TYR A 729 -1.28 -18.47 -11.82
N GLN A 730 -2.22 -19.36 -11.48
CA GLN A 730 -3.52 -18.96 -10.95
C GLN A 730 -3.38 -18.24 -9.61
N VAL A 731 -2.56 -18.77 -8.70
CA VAL A 731 -2.28 -18.15 -7.39
C VAL A 731 -1.64 -16.76 -7.56
N TRP A 732 -0.64 -16.64 -8.45
CA TRP A 732 -0.03 -15.34 -8.76
C TRP A 732 -0.99 -14.37 -9.44
N ALA A 733 -1.82 -14.85 -10.37
CA ALA A 733 -2.82 -14.05 -11.06
C ALA A 733 -3.85 -13.49 -10.07
N ALA A 734 -4.27 -14.28 -9.09
CA ALA A 734 -5.18 -13.82 -8.04
C ALA A 734 -4.60 -12.63 -7.25
N GLN A 735 -3.33 -12.68 -6.88
CA GLN A 735 -2.65 -11.54 -6.25
C GLN A 735 -2.58 -10.32 -7.16
N VAL A 736 -2.28 -10.50 -8.45
CA VAL A 736 -2.28 -9.41 -9.42
C VAL A 736 -3.65 -8.76 -9.56
N ILE A 737 -4.72 -9.56 -9.57
CA ILE A 737 -6.11 -9.05 -9.60
C ILE A 737 -6.40 -8.22 -8.35
N LEU A 738 -6.03 -8.67 -7.16
CA LEU A 738 -6.20 -7.90 -5.91
C LEU A 738 -5.42 -6.57 -5.97
N MET A 739 -4.18 -6.59 -6.46
CA MET A 739 -3.38 -5.36 -6.63
C MET A 739 -4.05 -4.36 -7.58
N LEU A 740 -4.57 -4.82 -8.71
CA LEU A 740 -5.30 -3.99 -9.67
C LEU A 740 -6.59 -3.42 -9.06
N LEU A 741 -7.30 -4.22 -8.27
CA LEU A 741 -8.49 -3.76 -7.54
C LEU A 741 -8.13 -2.65 -6.56
N TYR A 742 -7.09 -2.82 -5.74
CA TYR A 742 -6.62 -1.76 -4.84
C TYR A 742 -6.21 -0.50 -5.60
N PHE A 743 -5.56 -0.63 -6.76
CA PHE A 743 -5.22 0.51 -7.61
C PHE A 743 -6.47 1.29 -8.07
N VAL A 744 -7.50 0.58 -8.52
CA VAL A 744 -8.78 1.20 -8.92
C VAL A 744 -9.45 1.89 -7.73
N VAL A 745 -9.46 1.26 -6.55
CA VAL A 745 -10.00 1.87 -5.32
C VAL A 745 -9.25 3.15 -4.96
N ILE A 746 -7.91 3.14 -5.01
CA ILE A 746 -7.09 4.33 -4.76
C ILE A 746 -7.45 5.47 -5.72
N LEU A 747 -7.61 5.18 -7.02
CA LEU A 747 -8.02 6.17 -8.02
C LEU A 747 -9.39 6.77 -7.70
N ILE A 748 -10.35 5.95 -7.28
CA ILE A 748 -11.70 6.39 -6.90
C ILE A 748 -11.63 7.29 -5.66
N LEU A 749 -10.87 6.91 -4.64
CA LEU A 749 -10.72 7.67 -3.40
C LEU A 749 -10.10 9.05 -3.65
N ILE A 750 -9.03 9.11 -4.43
CA ILE A 750 -8.37 10.37 -4.79
C ILE A 750 -9.29 11.25 -5.65
N LYS A 751 -10.01 10.66 -6.60
CA LYS A 751 -10.99 11.38 -7.41
C LYS A 751 -12.14 11.95 -6.56
N ARG A 752 -12.61 11.21 -5.55
CA ARG A 752 -13.64 11.70 -4.63
C ARG A 752 -13.13 12.88 -3.80
N LYS A 753 -11.90 12.81 -3.28
CA LYS A 753 -11.24 13.93 -2.57
C LYS A 753 -11.00 15.15 -3.47
N ASP A 754 -10.85 14.97 -4.78
CA ASP A 754 -10.72 16.06 -5.75
C ASP A 754 -12.04 16.82 -5.98
N SER A 755 -13.18 16.15 -5.77
CA SER A 755 -14.52 16.73 -5.97
C SER A 755 -15.11 17.45 -4.76
N GLN A 756 -14.46 17.32 -3.59
CA GLN A 756 -14.84 17.94 -2.31
C GLN A 756 -13.95 19.14 -2.03
#